data_AF-A0A5M3Z4N7-F1
#
_entry.id   AF-A0A5M3Z4N7-F1
#
_cell.length_a   1.000
_cell.length_b   1.000
_cell.length_c   1.000
_cell.angle_alpha   90.00
_cell.angle_beta   90.00
_cell.angle_gamma   90.00
#
_symmetry.space_group_name_H-M   'P 1'
#
loop_
_entity.id
_entity.type
_entity.pdbx_description
1 polymer ?
#
loop_
_entity_poly.entity_id
_entity_poly.type
_entity_poly.pdbx_seq_one_letter_code
_entity_poly.pdbx_strand_id
1 'polypeptide(L)'
;MTVDESKSVQVSASETGTSPSGSILGATDPERQKRNYGGYSTFEATEDYRFYRPIDSYEGIHRWDPEFEWTEKEEQKIVRKIDARVCTFACVTFFALQLDRGNISQALASTLLQDLKMTSNDYNLGQTIFLVCFLLAELPSQLMSKRVGPDRWIPLQMVAWSLVAACQAFLKNRGSYFACRALLGLLEGGFIPDTILFLSFFYKSKELPKRLACFWISLTITGIIGAFLAFGFLHIKDSTGGGSWRYLFAYEGLITGVIGIIAAFWMPASPVQTKGGFRGKDGWFTEHEEKIIVNRVIRDDPSKGSMHNRQAVTPKLLWESLKDYHMWPIYMLGLVWMIPTTPSTNYLTLQLRSQGFSTFQTSLLTIPAAVLAIITMIGITWVAERTGQRLLCGASVEVWNLVLLIALEVFPERSMPWPRWAILSLLVGGPSIHPVVVALTSRNAGSVRTRTVASALYNMSVQLSSIAGANVYQAKDAPYYKHGNKVLIALAVVSICLFVAAKLYYDLCNQRNAAKWDALTSEQRETYLRENPVLTNKRIDFRFALRRSAQFLASTPDYISDSPTPTMVIGLLAITAIPTVTGTSLGVSEQRKANQRKDDERRMAKFHIDASSRGETEDDAALHGKRVVLRDSKVYLDHPHPSNRKTPSHTAQAFYIDYPELEETKHLKRGLGLVTTISDDPPMLNWIYADKDTHELKYGNRSQSVAHVVGPWDWADEEKTVTLEQKRGFVAVEEDDGAWAVYFDRSGDELEGVLGQQGKLDNAFAPVNLKRVLVEEPAQPQESSGSNNNTS
;
A
#
# COMPACT_ATOMS: atom_id res chain seq x y z
N MET A 1 -24.15 32.47 -74.93
CA MET A 1 -24.06 33.93 -74.69
C MET A 1 -22.99 34.13 -73.63
N THR A 2 -21.73 34.22 -74.08
CA THR A 2 -20.87 35.44 -74.14
C THR A 2 -20.16 35.65 -72.79
N VAL A 3 -18.91 35.21 -72.59
CA VAL A 3 -17.59 35.64 -73.16
C VAL A 3 -17.22 37.09 -72.79
N ASP A 4 -16.18 37.23 -71.96
CA ASP A 4 -14.96 38.06 -72.13
C ASP A 4 -14.02 37.74 -70.93
N GLU A 5 -12.79 37.21 -71.09
CA GLU A 5 -11.53 37.84 -71.54
C GLU A 5 -11.15 39.08 -70.70
N SER A 6 -9.91 39.37 -70.28
CA SER A 6 -8.58 38.79 -70.37
C SER A 6 -7.67 39.62 -69.42
N LYS A 7 -6.57 39.05 -68.91
CA LYS A 7 -5.25 39.72 -68.83
C LYS A 7 -4.19 38.75 -68.31
N SER A 8 -3.39 38.27 -69.24
CA SER A 8 -2.07 37.67 -69.05
C SER A 8 -0.97 38.68 -69.46
N VAL A 9 0.28 38.20 -69.45
CA VAL A 9 1.56 38.80 -69.93
C VAL A 9 2.23 39.70 -68.86
N GLN A 10 3.46 39.47 -68.38
CA GLN A 10 4.69 39.08 -69.09
C GLN A 10 5.64 38.19 -68.26
N VAL A 11 6.11 37.13 -68.91
CA VAL A 11 7.36 36.41 -68.64
C VAL A 11 8.46 37.11 -69.45
N SER A 12 9.57 37.49 -68.80
CA SER A 12 10.81 37.90 -69.44
C SER A 12 11.90 36.89 -69.07
N ALA A 13 12.69 36.47 -70.05
CA ALA A 13 13.76 35.49 -69.96
C ALA A 13 15.13 36.13 -70.22
N SER A 14 16.18 35.40 -69.81
CA SER A 14 17.64 35.66 -69.85
C SER A 14 18.15 36.57 -68.71
N GLU A 15 19.15 36.18 -67.91
CA GLU A 15 20.43 35.59 -68.30
C GLU A 15 20.92 34.44 -67.37
N THR A 16 21.46 33.41 -68.03
CA THR A 16 22.51 32.45 -67.66
C THR A 16 23.06 32.41 -66.21
N GLY A 17 22.90 31.25 -65.56
CA GLY A 17 23.64 30.86 -64.37
C GLY A 17 23.53 29.35 -64.11
N THR A 18 24.46 28.60 -64.71
CA THR A 18 24.87 27.20 -64.45
C THR A 18 24.26 26.47 -63.25
N SER A 19 23.72 25.27 -63.52
CA SER A 19 23.45 24.22 -62.52
C SER A 19 24.64 24.01 -61.58
N PRO A 20 24.45 23.90 -60.25
CA PRO A 20 25.45 23.26 -59.42
C PRO A 20 25.22 21.75 -59.47
N SER A 21 25.63 21.13 -60.57
CA SER A 21 26.30 19.83 -60.47
C SER A 21 27.65 20.09 -59.81
N GLY A 22 27.64 20.26 -58.49
CA GLY A 22 28.79 20.55 -57.66
C GLY A 22 28.86 19.50 -56.55
N SER A 23 29.88 18.67 -56.63
CA SER A 23 30.29 17.73 -55.58
C SER A 23 30.28 18.37 -54.19
N ILE A 24 29.29 18.05 -53.36
CA ILE A 24 29.39 18.22 -51.91
C ILE A 24 30.09 16.97 -51.35
N LEU A 25 31.29 16.69 -51.86
CA LEU A 25 32.31 15.95 -51.14
C LEU A 25 33.07 17.00 -50.33
N GLY A 26 32.43 17.51 -49.29
CA GLY A 26 33.12 18.25 -48.24
C GLY A 26 33.95 17.23 -47.47
N ALA A 27 35.27 17.30 -47.63
CA ALA A 27 36.24 16.48 -46.92
C ALA A 27 35.85 16.36 -45.44
N THR A 28 35.57 15.13 -45.00
CA THR A 28 35.37 14.81 -43.60
C THR A 28 36.67 15.11 -42.86
N ASP A 29 36.68 16.18 -42.08
CA ASP A 29 37.77 16.53 -41.17
C ASP A 29 38.05 15.34 -40.22
N PRO A 30 39.22 14.70 -40.28
CA PRO A 30 39.54 13.53 -39.46
C PRO A 30 39.58 13.82 -37.95
N GLU A 31 39.74 15.07 -37.54
CA GLU A 31 39.67 15.47 -36.13
C GLU A 31 38.23 15.47 -35.58
N ARG A 32 37.23 15.63 -36.46
CA ARG A 32 35.80 15.65 -36.10
C ARG A 32 35.28 14.28 -35.67
N GLN A 33 35.87 13.19 -36.17
CA GLN A 33 35.51 11.81 -35.80
C GLN A 33 35.89 11.42 -34.35
N LYS A 34 36.71 12.23 -33.65
CA LYS A 34 37.23 11.91 -32.32
C LYS A 34 36.46 12.52 -31.14
N ARG A 35 35.33 13.20 -31.35
CA ARG A 35 34.54 13.78 -30.24
C ARG A 35 33.59 12.74 -29.64
N ASN A 36 34.18 11.86 -28.84
CA ASN A 36 33.49 10.86 -28.05
C ASN A 36 32.55 11.49 -27.01
N TYR A 37 31.26 11.53 -27.30
CA TYR A 37 30.23 11.73 -26.27
C TYR A 37 30.20 10.47 -25.38
N GLY A 38 30.69 10.61 -24.14
CA GLY A 38 30.94 9.57 -23.12
C GLY A 38 30.20 8.22 -23.26
N GLY A 39 30.98 7.13 -23.25
CA GLY A 39 30.63 5.75 -23.61
C GLY A 39 29.48 5.04 -22.88
N TYR A 40 28.27 5.56 -23.03
CA TYR A 40 27.03 5.02 -22.46
C TYR A 40 25.78 5.25 -23.34
N SER A 41 25.96 5.71 -24.58
CA SER A 41 24.85 5.84 -25.52
C SER A 41 24.30 4.45 -25.88
N THR A 42 22.99 4.36 -26.09
CA THR A 42 22.32 3.13 -26.51
C THR A 42 22.74 2.72 -27.94
N PHE A 43 23.23 3.68 -28.72
CA PHE A 43 23.68 3.57 -30.10
C PHE A 43 25.08 4.17 -30.26
N GLU A 44 25.83 3.76 -31.28
CA GLU A 44 27.19 4.25 -31.52
C GLU A 44 27.19 5.70 -32.06
N ALA A 45 27.86 6.62 -31.36
CA ALA A 45 27.76 8.06 -31.61
C ALA A 45 28.68 8.57 -32.75
N THR A 46 29.51 7.70 -33.34
CA THR A 46 30.48 8.06 -34.40
C THR A 46 29.86 8.11 -35.79
N GLU A 47 28.56 7.85 -35.92
CA GLU A 47 27.89 7.72 -37.21
C GLU A 47 27.04 8.94 -37.56
N ASP A 48 26.71 9.07 -38.84
CA ASP A 48 25.97 10.21 -39.38
C ASP A 48 24.65 10.42 -38.63
N TYR A 49 24.49 11.61 -38.04
CA TYR A 49 23.32 11.99 -37.26
C TYR A 49 22.01 11.88 -38.07
N ARG A 50 22.08 11.89 -39.41
CA ARG A 50 20.93 11.73 -40.30
C ARG A 50 20.20 10.40 -40.10
N PHE A 51 20.89 9.33 -39.72
CA PHE A 51 20.25 8.04 -39.40
C PHE A 51 19.50 8.02 -38.07
N TYR A 52 19.75 9.03 -37.23
CA TYR A 52 19.15 9.18 -35.90
C TYR A 52 18.20 10.38 -35.82
N ARG A 53 17.87 10.97 -36.98
CA ARG A 53 16.90 12.06 -37.08
C ARG A 53 15.53 11.57 -36.57
N PRO A 54 14.88 12.30 -35.65
CA PRO A 54 13.51 11.99 -35.25
C PRO A 54 12.55 12.02 -36.45
N ILE A 55 11.44 11.28 -36.35
CA ILE A 55 10.41 11.31 -37.40
C ILE A 55 9.82 12.72 -37.54
N ASP A 56 9.29 13.07 -38.71
CA ASP A 56 8.74 14.42 -38.96
C ASP A 56 7.56 14.76 -38.05
N SER A 57 6.82 13.74 -37.59
CA SER A 57 5.73 13.92 -36.65
C SER A 57 6.18 14.00 -35.20
N TYR A 58 7.48 13.97 -34.88
CA TYR A 58 7.97 14.11 -33.50
C TYR A 58 7.73 15.54 -33.01
N GLU A 59 7.11 15.70 -31.84
CA GLU A 59 6.67 17.00 -31.33
C GLU A 59 7.83 18.00 -31.15
N GLY A 60 9.03 17.50 -30.85
CA GLY A 60 10.24 18.30 -30.66
C GLY A 60 11.06 18.53 -31.94
N ILE A 61 10.62 18.09 -33.12
CA ILE A 61 11.43 18.12 -34.34
C ILE A 61 11.92 19.53 -34.71
N HIS A 62 11.08 20.53 -34.50
CA HIS A 62 11.38 21.93 -34.78
C HIS A 62 12.49 22.53 -33.88
N ARG A 63 12.84 21.85 -32.77
CA ARG A 63 13.94 22.23 -31.86
C ARG A 63 15.10 21.23 -31.90
N TRP A 64 15.00 20.20 -32.73
CA TRP A 64 16.09 19.27 -32.95
C TRP A 64 17.15 19.93 -33.83
N ASP A 65 18.37 19.95 -33.33
CA ASP A 65 19.54 20.51 -34.00
C ASP A 65 20.74 19.63 -33.60
N PRO A 66 21.17 18.72 -34.50
CA PRO A 66 22.21 17.75 -34.21
C PRO A 66 23.57 18.40 -33.96
N GLU A 67 23.78 19.63 -34.40
CA GLU A 67 25.04 20.37 -34.23
C GLU A 67 25.01 21.33 -33.02
N PHE A 68 23.84 21.51 -32.40
CA PHE A 68 23.70 22.42 -31.27
C PHE A 68 24.56 22.02 -30.06
N GLU A 69 25.42 22.91 -29.60
CA GLU A 69 26.26 22.70 -28.42
C GLU A 69 25.74 23.49 -27.22
N TRP A 70 25.96 22.96 -26.02
CA TRP A 70 25.62 23.60 -24.76
C TRP A 70 26.65 23.24 -23.70
N THR A 71 26.76 24.06 -22.66
CA THR A 71 27.67 23.81 -21.55
C THR A 71 27.05 22.85 -20.52
N GLU A 72 27.87 22.10 -19.80
CA GLU A 72 27.39 21.20 -18.74
C GLU A 72 26.66 21.99 -17.64
N LYS A 73 27.09 23.22 -17.34
CA LYS A 73 26.44 24.09 -16.35
C LYS A 73 25.01 24.46 -16.76
N GLU A 74 24.78 24.75 -18.03
CA GLU A 74 23.43 25.01 -18.55
C GLU A 74 22.55 23.77 -18.46
N GLU A 75 23.10 22.60 -18.82
CA GLU A 75 22.37 21.34 -18.70
C GLU A 75 21.96 21.06 -17.25
N GLN A 76 22.89 21.22 -16.30
CA GLN A 76 22.60 21.02 -14.86
C GLN A 76 21.53 21.98 -14.35
N LYS A 77 21.55 23.25 -14.76
CA LYS A 77 20.53 24.25 -14.38
C LYS A 77 19.16 23.85 -14.90
N ILE A 78 19.07 23.38 -16.14
CA ILE A 78 17.83 22.91 -16.76
C ILE A 78 17.33 21.64 -16.07
N VAL A 79 18.20 20.68 -15.78
CA VAL A 79 17.82 19.45 -15.07
C VAL A 79 17.23 19.77 -13.70
N ARG A 80 17.81 20.71 -12.93
CA ARG A 80 17.22 21.15 -11.65
C ARG A 80 15.83 21.77 -11.81
N LYS A 81 15.62 22.52 -12.90
CA LYS A 81 14.33 23.12 -13.23
C LYS A 81 13.29 22.06 -13.58
N ILE A 82 13.68 21.02 -14.32
CA ILE A 82 12.85 19.84 -14.62
C ILE A 82 12.55 19.10 -13.31
N ASP A 83 13.56 18.82 -12.47
CA ASP A 83 13.39 18.10 -11.20
C ASP A 83 12.38 18.83 -10.30
N ALA A 84 12.48 20.15 -10.15
CA ALA A 84 11.58 20.95 -9.33
C ALA A 84 10.11 20.96 -9.81
N ARG A 85 9.88 20.91 -11.13
CA ARG A 85 8.53 21.07 -11.73
C ARG A 85 7.86 19.77 -12.14
N VAL A 86 8.65 18.81 -12.61
CA VAL A 86 8.20 17.54 -13.19
C VAL A 86 8.39 16.41 -12.18
N CYS A 87 9.59 16.20 -11.65
CA CYS A 87 9.86 15.10 -10.71
C CYS A 87 9.13 15.31 -9.37
N THR A 88 9.21 16.51 -8.79
CA THR A 88 8.49 16.83 -7.55
C THR A 88 6.99 16.60 -7.72
N PHE A 89 6.42 17.02 -8.84
CA PHE A 89 4.99 16.85 -9.09
C PHE A 89 4.63 15.37 -9.30
N ALA A 90 5.47 14.60 -10.00
CA ALA A 90 5.29 13.15 -10.10
C ALA A 90 5.26 12.47 -8.71
N CYS A 91 6.14 12.89 -7.79
CA CYS A 91 6.11 12.43 -6.40
C CYS A 91 4.81 12.82 -5.68
N VAL A 92 4.28 14.03 -5.90
CA VAL A 92 2.99 14.47 -5.32
C VAL A 92 1.83 13.63 -5.86
N THR A 93 1.81 13.34 -7.16
CA THR A 93 0.75 12.50 -7.75
C THR A 93 0.83 11.05 -7.27
N PHE A 94 2.04 10.53 -7.03
CA PHE A 94 2.22 9.19 -6.48
C PHE A 94 1.91 9.12 -4.98
N PHE A 95 2.18 10.19 -4.24
CA PHE A 95 1.67 10.38 -2.89
C PHE A 95 0.14 10.24 -2.85
N ALA A 96 -0.57 10.89 -3.78
CA ALA A 96 -2.03 10.81 -3.85
C ALA A 96 -2.52 9.37 -4.09
N LEU A 97 -1.90 8.65 -5.03
CA LEU A 97 -2.19 7.22 -5.25
C LEU A 97 -2.00 6.39 -3.97
N GLN A 98 -0.90 6.63 -3.26
CA GLN A 98 -0.53 5.83 -2.11
C GLN A 98 -1.36 6.16 -0.86
N LEU A 99 -1.88 7.38 -0.77
CA LEU A 99 -2.84 7.78 0.25
C LEU A 99 -4.13 6.95 0.10
N ASP A 100 -4.69 6.90 -1.10
CA ASP A 100 -5.92 6.14 -1.39
C ASP A 100 -5.74 4.61 -1.25
N ARG A 101 -4.54 4.08 -1.47
CA ARG A 101 -4.26 2.66 -1.22
C ARG A 101 -4.12 2.32 0.25
N GLY A 102 -3.49 3.20 1.02
CA GLY A 102 -3.24 3.00 2.45
C GLY A 102 -4.49 3.16 3.31
N ASN A 103 -5.48 3.94 2.84
CA ASN A 103 -6.67 4.30 3.60
C ASN A 103 -7.47 3.10 4.11
N ILE A 104 -7.51 2.00 3.35
CA ILE A 104 -8.31 0.81 3.71
C ILE A 104 -7.73 0.05 4.89
N SER A 105 -6.39 -0.01 5.01
CA SER A 105 -5.75 -0.64 6.17
C SER A 105 -5.96 0.20 7.43
N GLN A 106 -6.06 1.53 7.28
CA GLN A 106 -6.39 2.42 8.39
C GLN A 106 -7.87 2.32 8.78
N ALA A 107 -8.78 2.24 7.81
CA ALA A 107 -10.21 2.03 8.05
C ALA A 107 -10.50 0.70 8.75
N LEU A 108 -9.69 -0.33 8.51
CA LEU A 108 -9.77 -1.63 9.21
C LEU A 108 -9.52 -1.50 10.73
N ALA A 109 -8.81 -0.46 11.17
CA ALA A 109 -8.62 -0.18 12.60
C ALA A 109 -9.88 0.42 13.27
N SER A 110 -10.93 0.71 12.50
CA SER A 110 -12.21 1.27 12.95
C SER A 110 -13.36 0.25 12.80
N THR A 111 -14.62 0.70 12.86
CA THR A 111 -15.85 -0.11 12.81
C THR A 111 -16.20 -0.64 11.42
N LEU A 112 -15.34 -0.48 10.39
CA LEU A 112 -15.62 -0.80 8.99
C LEU A 112 -16.24 -2.20 8.79
N LEU A 113 -15.66 -3.23 9.42
CA LEU A 113 -16.15 -4.60 9.28
C LEU A 113 -17.53 -4.80 9.92
N GLN A 114 -17.74 -4.17 11.08
CA GLN A 114 -19.02 -4.24 11.81
C GLN A 114 -20.11 -3.53 11.02
N ASP A 115 -19.84 -2.31 10.55
CA ASP A 115 -20.79 -1.47 9.81
C ASP A 115 -21.22 -2.10 8.47
N LEU A 116 -20.32 -2.84 7.82
CA LEU A 116 -20.57 -3.51 6.53
C LEU A 116 -20.99 -4.98 6.66
N LYS A 117 -21.05 -5.51 7.90
CA LYS A 117 -21.29 -6.93 8.21
C LYS A 117 -20.35 -7.85 7.44
N MET A 118 -19.07 -7.52 7.44
CA MET A 118 -18.02 -8.23 6.70
C MET A 118 -17.10 -9.00 7.64
N THR A 119 -16.64 -10.16 7.17
CA THR A 119 -15.58 -10.92 7.83
C THR A 119 -14.21 -10.46 7.34
N SER A 120 -13.14 -10.88 8.03
CA SER A 120 -11.76 -10.68 7.53
C SER A 120 -11.52 -11.37 6.18
N ASN A 121 -12.23 -12.46 5.90
CA ASN A 121 -12.15 -13.14 4.60
C ASN A 121 -12.75 -12.28 3.48
N ASP A 122 -13.88 -11.63 3.73
CA ASP A 122 -14.48 -10.69 2.77
C ASP A 122 -13.53 -9.52 2.50
N TYR A 123 -12.91 -8.96 3.54
CA TYR A 123 -11.88 -7.92 3.38
C TYR A 123 -10.74 -8.39 2.46
N ASN A 124 -10.16 -9.57 2.73
CA ASN A 124 -9.05 -10.12 1.94
C ASN A 124 -9.47 -10.39 0.49
N LEU A 125 -10.69 -10.89 0.27
CA LEU A 125 -11.24 -11.10 -1.06
C LEU A 125 -11.35 -9.77 -1.84
N GLY A 126 -11.78 -8.69 -1.18
CA GLY A 126 -11.83 -7.36 -1.79
C GLY A 126 -10.45 -6.84 -2.20
N GLN A 127 -9.41 -7.06 -1.39
CA GLN A 127 -8.03 -6.71 -1.78
C GLN A 127 -7.56 -7.52 -2.99
N THR A 128 -7.94 -8.80 -3.05
CA THR A 128 -7.63 -9.67 -4.19
C THR A 128 -8.32 -9.17 -5.46
N ILE A 129 -9.62 -8.83 -5.38
CA ILE A 129 -10.39 -8.25 -6.50
C ILE A 129 -9.73 -6.97 -7.00
N PHE A 130 -9.39 -6.05 -6.09
CA PHE A 130 -8.68 -4.82 -6.42
C PHE A 130 -7.42 -5.11 -7.24
N LEU A 131 -6.61 -6.06 -6.78
CA LEU A 131 -5.33 -6.37 -7.41
C LEU A 131 -5.48 -7.05 -8.78
N VAL A 132 -6.46 -7.93 -8.94
CA VAL A 132 -6.77 -8.55 -10.25
C VAL A 132 -7.22 -7.48 -11.24
N CYS A 133 -8.14 -6.61 -10.84
CA CYS A 133 -8.61 -5.50 -11.67
C CYS A 133 -7.46 -4.53 -12.01
N PHE A 134 -6.59 -4.23 -11.04
CA PHE A 134 -5.40 -3.40 -11.22
C PHE A 134 -4.49 -3.97 -12.31
N LEU A 135 -4.14 -5.26 -12.22
CA LEU A 135 -3.30 -5.94 -13.20
C LEU A 135 -3.93 -5.94 -14.60
N LEU A 136 -5.24 -6.18 -14.70
CA LEU A 136 -5.95 -6.20 -15.97
C LEU A 136 -6.00 -4.82 -16.65
N ALA A 137 -6.09 -3.74 -15.88
CA ALA A 137 -6.16 -2.38 -16.40
C ALA A 137 -4.81 -1.78 -16.77
N GLU A 138 -3.71 -2.33 -16.25
CA GLU A 138 -2.38 -1.76 -16.38
C GLU A 138 -1.91 -1.62 -17.85
N LEU A 139 -1.92 -2.71 -18.61
CA LEU A 139 -1.54 -2.67 -20.03
C LEU A 139 -2.52 -1.84 -20.88
N PRO A 140 -3.86 -2.01 -20.78
CA PRO A 140 -4.83 -1.16 -21.48
C PRO A 140 -4.65 0.33 -21.21
N SER A 141 -4.46 0.72 -19.94
CA SER A 141 -4.23 2.12 -19.55
C SER A 141 -2.99 2.68 -20.23
N GLN A 142 -1.90 1.92 -20.24
CA GLN A 142 -0.65 2.33 -20.86
C GLN A 142 -0.80 2.59 -22.37
N LEU A 143 -1.62 1.79 -23.06
CA LEU A 143 -1.95 1.98 -24.48
C LEU A 143 -2.82 3.24 -24.68
N MET A 144 -3.78 3.48 -23.79
CA MET A 144 -4.65 4.66 -23.80
C MET A 144 -3.89 5.96 -23.55
N SER A 145 -3.03 5.97 -22.55
CA SER A 145 -2.11 7.07 -22.24
C SER A 145 -1.23 7.44 -23.41
N LYS A 146 -0.70 6.44 -24.13
CA LYS A 146 0.11 6.68 -25.32
C LYS A 146 -0.70 7.23 -26.51
N ARG A 147 -1.99 6.88 -26.60
CA ARG A 147 -2.93 7.42 -27.61
C ARG A 147 -3.35 8.85 -27.31
N VAL A 148 -3.74 9.14 -26.07
CA VAL A 148 -4.36 10.42 -25.67
C VAL A 148 -3.32 11.45 -25.21
N GLY A 149 -2.20 10.99 -24.68
CA GLY A 149 -1.16 11.78 -24.03
C GLY A 149 -1.20 11.57 -22.51
N PRO A 150 -0.05 11.28 -21.86
CA PRO A 150 0.02 11.16 -20.41
C PRO A 150 -0.44 12.42 -19.67
N ASP A 151 -0.26 13.59 -20.29
CA ASP A 151 -0.69 14.89 -19.76
C ASP A 151 -2.20 15.03 -19.57
N ARG A 152 -2.99 14.22 -20.28
CA ARG A 152 -4.46 14.20 -20.16
C ARG A 152 -4.98 12.95 -19.48
N TRP A 153 -4.34 11.81 -19.75
CA TRP A 153 -4.78 10.52 -19.23
C TRP A 153 -4.53 10.39 -17.74
N ILE A 154 -3.33 10.75 -17.25
CA ILE A 154 -2.99 10.66 -15.82
C ILE A 154 -3.98 11.50 -14.97
N PRO A 155 -4.23 12.79 -15.27
CA PRO A 155 -5.21 13.58 -14.53
C PRO A 155 -6.64 13.03 -14.60
N LEU A 156 -7.06 12.54 -15.77
CA LEU A 156 -8.39 11.94 -15.93
C LEU A 156 -8.56 10.71 -15.03
N GLN A 157 -7.54 9.84 -14.98
CA GLN A 157 -7.53 8.69 -14.07
C GLN A 157 -7.59 9.15 -12.62
N MET A 158 -6.76 10.13 -12.24
CA MET A 158 -6.71 10.67 -10.87
C MET A 158 -8.09 11.11 -10.40
N VAL A 159 -8.77 11.93 -11.21
CA VAL A 159 -10.11 12.44 -10.88
C VAL A 159 -11.15 11.31 -10.87
N ALA A 160 -11.05 10.35 -11.79
CA ALA A 160 -11.96 9.22 -11.86
C ALA A 160 -11.84 8.30 -10.63
N TRP A 161 -10.62 7.89 -10.25
CA TRP A 161 -10.45 7.04 -9.09
C TRP A 161 -10.69 7.81 -7.79
N SER A 162 -10.38 9.11 -7.73
CA SER A 162 -10.64 9.91 -6.53
C SER A 162 -12.13 10.00 -6.21
N LEU A 163 -12.97 10.09 -7.26
CA LEU A 163 -14.41 10.05 -7.11
C LEU A 163 -14.86 8.71 -6.52
N VAL A 164 -14.35 7.60 -7.04
CA VAL A 164 -14.66 6.26 -6.52
C VAL A 164 -14.12 6.10 -5.10
N ALA A 165 -12.93 6.62 -4.80
CA ALA A 165 -12.32 6.59 -3.47
C ALA A 165 -13.18 7.33 -2.45
N ALA A 166 -13.66 8.54 -2.79
CA ALA A 166 -14.60 9.30 -1.97
C ALA A 166 -15.96 8.58 -1.84
N CYS A 167 -16.43 7.92 -2.89
CA CYS A 167 -17.66 7.12 -2.84
C CYS A 167 -17.58 5.95 -1.86
N GLN A 168 -16.38 5.51 -1.44
CA GLN A 168 -16.25 4.51 -0.37
C GLN A 168 -16.91 4.98 0.93
N ALA A 169 -17.01 6.29 1.17
CA ALA A 169 -17.73 6.84 2.32
C ALA A 169 -19.21 6.40 2.38
N PHE A 170 -19.79 5.96 1.27
CA PHE A 170 -21.19 5.55 1.16
C PHE A 170 -21.38 4.02 1.10
N LEU A 171 -20.35 3.23 1.40
CA LEU A 171 -20.48 1.77 1.45
C LEU A 171 -21.54 1.34 2.47
N LYS A 172 -22.32 0.31 2.13
CA LYS A 172 -23.42 -0.21 2.95
C LYS A 172 -23.35 -1.71 3.23
N ASN A 173 -22.66 -2.47 2.37
CA ASN A 173 -22.55 -3.92 2.47
C ASN A 173 -21.33 -4.47 1.71
N ARG A 174 -21.07 -5.77 1.88
CA ARG A 174 -20.00 -6.50 1.17
C ARG A 174 -19.99 -6.31 -0.36
N GLY A 175 -21.16 -6.26 -1.00
CA GLY A 175 -21.27 -6.15 -2.45
C GLY A 175 -20.80 -4.78 -2.96
N SER A 176 -21.24 -3.71 -2.28
CA SER A 176 -20.76 -2.36 -2.56
C SER A 176 -19.25 -2.24 -2.36
N TYR A 177 -18.69 -2.94 -1.37
CA TYR A 177 -17.26 -2.97 -1.12
C TYR A 177 -16.50 -3.65 -2.27
N PHE A 178 -16.92 -4.84 -2.72
CA PHE A 178 -16.30 -5.53 -3.87
C PHE A 178 -16.37 -4.72 -5.16
N ALA A 179 -17.51 -4.11 -5.45
CA ALA A 179 -17.67 -3.25 -6.63
C ALA A 179 -16.71 -2.06 -6.60
N CYS A 180 -16.59 -1.40 -5.44
CA CYS A 180 -15.68 -0.27 -5.28
C CYS A 180 -14.21 -0.70 -5.40
N ARG A 181 -13.83 -1.85 -4.82
CA ARG A 181 -12.48 -2.44 -4.97
C ARG A 181 -12.13 -2.71 -6.42
N ALA A 182 -13.05 -3.28 -7.18
CA ALA A 182 -12.86 -3.55 -8.60
C ALA A 182 -12.66 -2.25 -9.41
N LEU A 183 -13.52 -1.25 -9.17
CA LEU A 183 -13.44 0.05 -9.86
C LEU A 183 -12.14 0.80 -9.53
N LEU A 184 -11.73 0.84 -8.27
CA LEU A 184 -10.45 1.45 -7.88
C LEU A 184 -9.27 0.76 -8.56
N GLY A 185 -9.25 -0.58 -8.56
CA GLY A 185 -8.22 -1.34 -9.25
C GLY A 185 -8.15 -0.98 -10.74
N LEU A 186 -9.31 -0.97 -11.42
CA LEU A 186 -9.39 -0.63 -12.85
C LEU A 186 -8.90 0.80 -13.16
N LEU A 187 -9.19 1.77 -12.30
CA LEU A 187 -8.86 3.18 -12.55
C LEU A 187 -7.41 3.53 -12.18
N GLU A 188 -6.86 2.90 -11.14
CA GLU A 188 -5.48 3.10 -10.70
C GLU A 188 -4.45 2.34 -11.55
N GLY A 189 -4.87 1.23 -12.19
CA GLY A 189 -4.03 0.23 -12.88
C GLY A 189 -2.79 0.73 -13.61
N GLY A 190 -2.94 1.75 -14.47
CA GLY A 190 -1.83 2.23 -15.31
C GLY A 190 -1.09 3.45 -14.81
N PHE A 191 -1.48 4.04 -13.68
CA PHE A 191 -0.90 5.31 -13.26
C PHE A 191 0.63 5.30 -13.14
N ILE A 192 1.20 4.22 -12.56
CA ILE A 192 2.64 4.08 -12.35
C ILE A 192 3.38 4.03 -13.69
N PRO A 193 3.09 3.06 -14.59
CA PRO A 193 3.78 2.99 -15.88
C PRO A 193 3.49 4.21 -16.78
N ASP A 194 2.34 4.87 -16.62
CA ASP A 194 1.99 6.11 -17.32
C ASP A 194 2.86 7.28 -16.86
N THR A 195 3.09 7.40 -15.56
CA THR A 195 3.96 8.42 -14.99
C THR A 195 5.42 8.17 -15.38
N ILE A 196 5.87 6.91 -15.42
CA ILE A 196 7.22 6.57 -15.92
C ILE A 196 7.37 6.98 -17.40
N LEU A 197 6.35 6.71 -18.23
CA LEU A 197 6.34 7.12 -19.64
C LEU A 197 6.44 8.65 -19.75
N PHE A 198 5.67 9.39 -18.96
CA PHE A 198 5.73 10.85 -18.91
C PHE A 198 7.12 11.37 -18.52
N LEU A 199 7.73 10.82 -17.46
CA LEU A 199 9.09 11.19 -17.04
C LEU A 199 10.14 10.90 -18.12
N SER A 200 9.94 9.85 -18.92
CA SER A 200 10.89 9.46 -19.98
C SER A 200 11.09 10.52 -21.08
N PHE A 201 10.12 11.45 -21.23
CA PHE A 201 10.17 12.54 -22.20
C PHE A 201 11.14 13.67 -21.79
N PHE A 202 11.44 13.82 -20.50
CA PHE A 202 12.27 14.92 -19.97
C PHE A 202 13.69 14.49 -19.59
N TYR A 203 13.86 13.21 -19.25
CA TYR A 203 15.10 12.71 -18.66
C TYR A 203 15.90 11.84 -19.61
N LYS A 204 17.24 11.93 -19.50
CA LYS A 204 18.16 10.96 -20.09
C LYS A 204 17.98 9.60 -19.43
N SER A 205 18.39 8.54 -20.13
CA SER A 205 18.31 7.16 -19.66
C SER A 205 19.02 6.96 -18.32
N LYS A 206 20.20 7.57 -18.13
CA LYS A 206 20.98 7.56 -16.88
C LYS A 206 20.35 8.32 -15.72
N GLU A 207 19.55 9.31 -16.05
CA GLU A 207 18.99 10.21 -15.07
C GLU A 207 17.73 9.63 -14.45
N LEU A 208 16.91 8.98 -15.27
CA LEU A 208 15.62 8.44 -14.89
C LEU A 208 15.66 7.58 -13.60
N PRO A 209 16.54 6.58 -13.41
CA PRO A 209 16.51 5.74 -12.21
C PRO A 209 16.71 6.50 -10.90
N LYS A 210 17.53 7.56 -10.88
CA LYS A 210 17.69 8.39 -9.67
C LYS A 210 16.39 9.10 -9.29
N ARG A 211 15.60 9.52 -10.28
CA ARG A 211 14.30 10.19 -10.06
C ARG A 211 13.21 9.18 -9.70
N LEU A 212 13.27 7.99 -10.31
CA LEU A 212 12.42 6.88 -9.89
C LEU A 212 12.73 6.48 -8.44
N ALA A 213 13.98 6.48 -7.98
CA ALA A 213 14.27 6.28 -6.56
C ALA A 213 13.55 7.32 -5.68
N CYS A 214 13.58 8.62 -6.04
CA CYS A 214 12.81 9.65 -5.34
C CYS A 214 11.30 9.42 -5.37
N PHE A 215 10.76 8.95 -6.50
CA PHE A 215 9.35 8.59 -6.63
C PHE A 215 8.98 7.47 -5.65
N TRP A 216 9.76 6.40 -5.56
CA TRP A 216 9.48 5.29 -4.62
C TRP A 216 9.73 5.69 -3.16
N ILE A 217 10.64 6.62 -2.86
CA ILE A 217 10.82 7.17 -1.50
C ILE A 217 9.54 7.85 -1.00
N SER A 218 8.74 8.43 -1.89
CA SER A 218 7.46 9.03 -1.48
C SER A 218 6.47 8.03 -0.88
N LEU A 219 6.64 6.71 -1.11
CA LEU A 219 5.86 5.65 -0.44
C LEU A 219 5.94 5.77 1.08
N THR A 220 7.15 5.92 1.60
CA THR A 220 7.40 6.01 3.05
C THR A 220 6.83 7.31 3.62
N ILE A 221 7.03 8.42 2.91
CA ILE A 221 6.48 9.74 3.30
C ILE A 221 4.94 9.71 3.31
N THR A 222 4.34 9.01 2.36
CA THR A 222 2.88 8.89 2.28
C THR A 222 2.32 8.10 3.44
N GLY A 223 2.95 6.98 3.80
CA GLY A 223 2.49 6.19 4.96
C GLY A 223 2.52 7.00 6.26
N ILE A 224 3.54 7.86 6.42
CA ILE A 224 3.71 8.82 7.51
C ILE A 224 2.55 9.82 7.57
N ILE A 225 2.30 10.54 6.48
CA ILE A 225 1.27 11.59 6.43
C ILE A 225 -0.13 10.96 6.50
N GLY A 226 -0.37 9.86 5.78
CA GLY A 226 -1.64 9.15 5.76
C GLY A 226 -2.04 8.60 7.12
N ALA A 227 -1.10 8.14 7.94
CA ALA A 227 -1.42 7.72 9.31
C ALA A 227 -1.78 8.90 10.24
N PHE A 228 -1.19 10.09 10.06
CA PHE A 228 -1.62 11.29 10.79
C PHE A 228 -3.00 11.79 10.33
N LEU A 229 -3.26 11.78 9.02
CA LEU A 229 -4.57 12.10 8.46
C LEU A 229 -5.63 11.12 8.97
N ALA A 230 -5.33 9.82 8.95
CA ALA A 230 -6.19 8.79 9.51
C ALA A 230 -6.48 8.99 10.99
N PHE A 231 -5.46 9.33 11.79
CA PHE A 231 -5.68 9.69 13.19
C PHE A 231 -6.68 10.85 13.31
N GLY A 232 -6.47 11.96 12.58
CA GLY A 232 -7.38 13.11 12.61
C GLY A 232 -8.82 12.74 12.22
N PHE A 233 -9.01 12.09 11.07
CA PHE A 233 -10.34 11.79 10.54
C PHE A 233 -11.07 10.71 11.34
N LEU A 234 -10.36 9.71 11.89
CA LEU A 234 -10.98 8.67 12.70
C LEU A 234 -11.44 9.16 14.09
N HIS A 235 -10.99 10.35 14.54
CA HIS A 235 -11.49 10.98 15.77
C HIS A 235 -12.78 11.78 15.57
N ILE A 236 -13.18 12.00 14.31
CA ILE A 236 -14.48 12.60 13.99
C ILE A 236 -15.56 11.57 14.32
N LYS A 237 -16.36 11.86 15.34
CA LYS A 237 -17.48 11.01 15.77
C LYS A 237 -18.79 11.61 15.27
N ASP A 238 -19.60 10.77 14.67
CA ASP A 238 -21.02 11.07 14.47
C ASP A 238 -21.80 10.79 15.77
N SER A 239 -23.00 11.36 15.87
CA SER A 239 -24.00 11.18 16.92
C SER A 239 -24.32 9.71 17.27
N THR A 240 -24.08 8.77 16.35
CA THR A 240 -24.27 7.32 16.52
C THR A 240 -23.00 6.57 16.94
N GLY A 241 -21.85 7.23 17.01
CA GLY A 241 -20.55 6.64 17.37
C GLY A 241 -19.93 5.72 16.31
N GLY A 242 -20.63 5.42 15.21
CA GLY A 242 -20.15 4.62 14.07
C GLY A 242 -19.73 5.49 12.87
N GLY A 243 -19.06 4.88 11.89
CA GLY A 243 -18.84 5.51 10.58
C GLY A 243 -17.67 6.50 10.46
N SER A 244 -16.76 6.62 11.43
CA SER A 244 -15.59 7.52 11.34
C SER A 244 -14.70 7.24 10.12
N TRP A 245 -14.64 5.97 9.68
CA TRP A 245 -13.94 5.57 8.45
C TRP A 245 -14.55 6.17 7.17
N ARG A 246 -15.82 6.61 7.19
CA ARG A 246 -16.46 7.25 6.04
C ARG A 246 -15.84 8.61 5.74
N TYR A 247 -15.53 9.40 6.77
CA TYR A 247 -14.85 10.68 6.63
C TYR A 247 -13.43 10.51 6.10
N LEU A 248 -12.71 9.48 6.57
CA LEU A 248 -11.39 9.13 6.05
C LEU A 248 -11.41 8.98 4.53
N PHE A 249 -12.32 8.14 4.00
CA PHE A 249 -12.43 7.94 2.56
C PHE A 249 -12.87 9.20 1.80
N ALA A 250 -13.84 9.96 2.35
CA ALA A 250 -14.33 11.16 1.70
C ALA A 250 -13.24 12.24 1.56
N TYR A 251 -12.50 12.52 2.63
CA TYR A 251 -11.50 13.59 2.63
C TYR A 251 -10.21 13.20 1.91
N GLU A 252 -9.70 11.98 2.07
CA GLU A 252 -8.52 11.54 1.34
C GLU A 252 -8.81 11.44 -0.17
N GLY A 253 -9.97 10.90 -0.55
CA GLY A 253 -10.43 10.92 -1.93
C GLY A 253 -10.59 12.35 -2.48
N LEU A 254 -11.10 13.30 -1.68
CA LEU A 254 -11.16 14.71 -2.08
C LEU A 254 -9.78 15.34 -2.29
N ILE A 255 -8.82 15.08 -1.40
CA ILE A 255 -7.43 15.54 -1.53
C ILE A 255 -6.85 15.04 -2.85
N THR A 256 -7.00 13.74 -3.14
CA THR A 256 -6.55 13.16 -4.41
C THR A 256 -7.24 13.79 -5.61
N GLY A 257 -8.55 14.05 -5.53
CA GLY A 257 -9.30 14.70 -6.61
C GLY A 257 -8.81 16.11 -6.89
N VAL A 258 -8.51 16.90 -5.85
CA VAL A 258 -7.91 18.23 -6.00
C VAL A 258 -6.54 18.15 -6.66
N ILE A 259 -5.69 17.21 -6.24
CA ILE A 259 -4.37 16.99 -6.87
C ILE A 259 -4.55 16.58 -8.35
N GLY A 260 -5.52 15.73 -8.67
CA GLY A 260 -5.85 15.34 -10.03
C GLY A 260 -6.30 16.52 -10.91
N ILE A 261 -7.14 17.41 -10.37
CA ILE A 261 -7.54 18.64 -11.06
C ILE A 261 -6.33 19.55 -11.29
N ILE A 262 -5.46 19.73 -10.29
CA ILE A 262 -4.22 20.48 -10.45
C ILE A 262 -3.34 19.85 -11.53
N ALA A 263 -3.24 18.52 -11.56
CA ALA A 263 -2.46 17.78 -12.57
C ALA A 263 -2.95 18.06 -13.99
N ALA A 264 -4.27 18.18 -14.21
CA ALA A 264 -4.87 18.49 -15.51
C ALA A 264 -4.37 19.82 -16.10
N PHE A 265 -4.04 20.78 -15.24
CA PHE A 265 -3.51 22.07 -15.68
C PHE A 265 -1.98 22.16 -15.62
N TRP A 266 -1.35 21.42 -14.69
CA TRP A 266 0.08 21.46 -14.44
C TRP A 266 0.90 20.62 -15.41
N MET A 267 0.43 19.43 -15.82
CA MET A 267 1.21 18.50 -16.65
C MET A 267 1.30 18.97 -18.11
N PRO A 268 2.51 19.20 -18.67
CA PRO A 268 2.68 19.53 -20.09
C PRO A 268 2.69 18.29 -20.98
N ALA A 269 2.31 18.44 -22.25
CA ALA A 269 2.35 17.33 -23.21
C ALA A 269 3.77 16.91 -23.61
N SER A 270 4.73 17.85 -23.59
CA SER A 270 6.13 17.61 -23.94
C SER A 270 7.03 18.75 -23.42
N PRO A 271 8.37 18.59 -23.46
CA PRO A 271 9.30 19.66 -23.08
C PRO A 271 9.13 20.96 -23.89
N VAL A 272 8.60 20.88 -25.11
CA VAL A 272 8.38 22.01 -26.03
C VAL A 272 6.94 22.56 -26.01
N GLN A 273 6.07 21.96 -25.18
CA GLN A 273 4.64 22.34 -25.06
C GLN A 273 4.31 22.70 -23.61
N THR A 274 5.14 23.57 -23.03
CA THR A 274 4.99 23.99 -21.63
C THR A 274 4.24 25.31 -21.45
N LYS A 275 3.93 26.02 -22.54
CA LYS A 275 3.20 27.29 -22.52
C LYS A 275 1.71 27.09 -22.16
N GLY A 276 1.16 27.99 -21.34
CA GLY A 276 -0.28 28.10 -21.10
C GLY A 276 -0.74 27.92 -19.65
N GLY A 277 -1.91 28.48 -19.32
CA GLY A 277 -2.59 28.33 -18.02
C GLY A 277 -1.68 28.63 -16.82
N PHE A 278 -1.69 27.71 -15.84
CA PHE A 278 -0.88 27.76 -14.60
C PHE A 278 0.65 27.67 -14.84
N ARG A 279 1.09 27.40 -16.07
CA ARG A 279 2.51 27.26 -16.43
C ARG A 279 3.12 28.57 -16.95
N GLY A 280 2.31 29.63 -17.06
CA GLY A 280 2.72 30.94 -17.55
C GLY A 280 2.60 31.10 -19.07
N LYS A 281 2.49 32.35 -19.52
CA LYS A 281 2.39 32.68 -20.96
C LYS A 281 3.64 32.26 -21.73
N ASP A 282 4.80 32.43 -21.13
CA ASP A 282 6.10 32.08 -21.73
C ASP A 282 6.45 30.60 -21.54
N GLY A 283 5.63 29.85 -20.78
CA GLY A 283 5.86 28.45 -20.45
C GLY A 283 6.99 28.24 -19.46
N TRP A 284 7.44 27.00 -19.36
CA TRP A 284 8.47 26.65 -18.39
C TRP A 284 9.87 26.87 -18.90
N PHE A 285 10.10 26.64 -20.18
CA PHE A 285 11.42 26.63 -20.78
C PHE A 285 11.50 27.70 -21.87
N THR A 286 12.64 28.39 -21.94
CA THR A 286 12.94 29.27 -23.08
C THR A 286 13.24 28.44 -24.31
N GLU A 287 13.25 29.06 -25.49
CA GLU A 287 13.54 28.33 -26.72
C GLU A 287 14.93 27.67 -26.71
N HIS A 288 15.91 28.36 -26.11
CA HIS A 288 17.25 27.83 -25.90
C HIS A 288 17.24 26.62 -24.95
N GLU A 289 16.53 26.70 -23.82
CA GLU A 289 16.39 25.57 -22.89
C GLU A 289 15.68 24.38 -23.54
N GLU A 290 14.64 24.62 -24.34
CA GLU A 290 13.90 23.60 -25.11
C GLU A 290 14.83 22.87 -26.09
N LYS A 291 15.70 23.60 -26.82
CA LYS A 291 16.72 23.00 -27.70
C LYS A 291 17.68 22.10 -26.93
N ILE A 292 18.15 22.52 -25.75
CA ILE A 292 19.02 21.68 -24.91
C ILE A 292 18.28 20.39 -24.50
N ILE A 293 17.03 20.48 -24.05
CA ILE A 293 16.27 19.31 -23.59
C ILE A 293 16.02 18.31 -24.72
N VAL A 294 15.58 18.78 -25.89
CA VAL A 294 15.31 17.90 -27.03
C VAL A 294 16.59 17.20 -27.49
N ASN A 295 17.66 17.96 -27.73
CA ASN A 295 18.89 17.40 -28.29
C ASN A 295 19.60 16.46 -27.30
N ARG A 296 19.62 16.79 -26.01
CA ARG A 296 20.27 15.93 -25.01
C ARG A 296 19.55 14.59 -24.82
N VAL A 297 18.23 14.56 -24.99
CA VAL A 297 17.41 13.33 -24.84
C VAL A 297 17.53 12.46 -26.09
N ILE A 298 17.47 13.06 -27.28
CA ILE A 298 17.61 12.32 -28.55
C ILE A 298 19.04 11.82 -28.75
N ARG A 299 20.08 12.58 -28.36
CA ARG A 299 21.47 12.11 -28.43
C ARG A 299 21.78 10.97 -27.46
N ASP A 300 21.08 10.89 -26.32
CA ASP A 300 21.21 9.78 -25.36
C ASP A 300 20.49 8.52 -25.84
N ASP A 301 19.31 8.69 -26.45
CA ASP A 301 18.50 7.61 -27.00
C ASP A 301 17.66 8.09 -28.21
N PRO A 302 18.18 7.91 -29.44
CA PRO A 302 17.50 8.23 -30.70
C PRO A 302 16.12 7.60 -30.81
N SER A 303 15.89 6.44 -30.19
CA SER A 303 14.61 5.75 -30.27
C SER A 303 13.46 6.57 -29.67
N LYS A 304 13.73 7.52 -28.79
CA LYS A 304 12.71 8.43 -28.22
C LYS A 304 12.06 9.33 -29.27
N GLY A 305 12.72 9.60 -30.39
CA GLY A 305 12.18 10.34 -31.52
C GLY A 305 11.48 9.48 -32.57
N SER A 306 11.33 8.17 -32.35
CA SER A 306 10.78 7.22 -33.34
C SER A 306 9.25 7.19 -33.42
N MET A 307 8.56 7.83 -32.47
CA MET A 307 7.10 7.94 -32.43
C MET A 307 6.71 9.27 -31.83
N HIS A 308 5.59 9.84 -32.29
CA HIS A 308 5.01 11.03 -31.68
C HIS A 308 4.54 10.72 -30.25
N ASN A 309 4.61 11.67 -29.33
CA ASN A 309 4.18 11.48 -27.93
C ASN A 309 2.72 11.00 -27.81
N ARG A 310 1.83 11.41 -28.73
CA ARG A 310 0.42 10.98 -28.86
C ARG A 310 0.21 10.15 -30.11
N GLN A 311 0.56 8.88 -30.04
CA GLN A 311 0.42 7.94 -31.16
C GLN A 311 0.04 6.57 -30.61
N ALA A 312 -1.14 6.08 -30.98
CA ALA A 312 -1.61 4.78 -30.51
C ALA A 312 -0.67 3.65 -30.92
N VAL A 313 -0.47 2.70 -30.01
CA VAL A 313 0.16 1.42 -30.33
C VAL A 313 -0.89 0.53 -30.98
N THR A 314 -0.71 0.20 -32.26
CA THR A 314 -1.66 -0.66 -32.98
C THR A 314 -1.57 -2.11 -32.47
N PRO A 315 -2.62 -2.94 -32.63
CA PRO A 315 -2.58 -4.34 -32.22
C PRO A 315 -1.39 -5.13 -32.80
N LYS A 316 -1.00 -4.82 -34.04
CA LYS A 316 0.20 -5.38 -34.67
C LYS A 316 1.47 -5.02 -33.90
N LEU A 317 1.65 -3.73 -33.55
CA LEU A 317 2.80 -3.25 -32.80
C LEU A 317 2.83 -3.79 -31.36
N LEU A 318 1.67 -3.96 -30.75
CA LEU A 318 1.52 -4.63 -29.46
C LEU A 318 2.03 -6.07 -29.54
N TRP A 319 1.55 -6.85 -30.53
CA TRP A 319 1.98 -8.24 -30.72
C TRP A 319 3.47 -8.37 -31.03
N GLU A 320 4.04 -7.44 -31.81
CA GLU A 320 5.49 -7.37 -32.03
C GLU A 320 6.27 -7.12 -30.75
N SER A 321 5.76 -6.26 -29.86
CA SER A 321 6.37 -5.96 -28.57
C SER A 321 6.31 -7.14 -27.60
N LEU A 322 5.18 -7.87 -27.57
CA LEU A 322 5.02 -9.07 -26.73
C LEU A 322 5.96 -10.22 -27.15
N LYS A 323 6.21 -10.35 -28.45
CA LYS A 323 7.14 -11.35 -29.03
C LYS A 323 8.61 -10.96 -28.91
N ASP A 324 8.93 -9.85 -28.27
CA ASP A 324 10.31 -9.44 -28.10
C ASP A 324 11.00 -10.25 -27.00
N TYR A 325 11.62 -11.37 -27.40
CA TYR A 325 12.32 -12.29 -26.51
C TYR A 325 13.47 -11.63 -25.74
N HIS A 326 14.00 -10.47 -26.18
CA HIS A 326 15.02 -9.75 -25.42
C HIS A 326 14.48 -9.12 -24.13
N MET A 327 13.17 -8.91 -23.99
CA MET A 327 12.58 -8.32 -22.79
C MET A 327 12.16 -9.36 -21.73
N TRP A 328 11.95 -10.62 -22.13
CA TRP A 328 11.51 -11.70 -21.23
C TRP A 328 12.43 -11.94 -20.02
N PRO A 329 13.78 -11.87 -20.13
CA PRO A 329 14.64 -11.96 -18.95
C PRO A 329 14.30 -10.92 -17.87
N ILE A 330 13.95 -9.69 -18.27
CA ILE A 330 13.58 -8.62 -17.33
C ILE A 330 12.22 -8.89 -16.69
N TYR A 331 11.25 -9.44 -17.43
CA TYR A 331 9.95 -9.83 -16.86
C TYR A 331 10.11 -10.97 -15.85
N MET A 332 10.92 -11.97 -16.17
CA MET A 332 11.24 -13.08 -15.26
C MET A 332 11.94 -12.61 -13.99
N LEU A 333 12.87 -11.66 -14.11
CA LEU A 333 13.42 -10.98 -12.93
C LEU A 333 12.29 -10.35 -12.12
N GLY A 334 11.45 -9.52 -12.76
CA GLY A 334 10.28 -8.88 -12.16
C GLY A 334 9.38 -9.81 -11.35
N LEU A 335 9.12 -11.03 -11.86
CA LEU A 335 8.30 -12.05 -11.21
C LEU A 335 8.92 -12.62 -9.92
N VAL A 336 10.24 -12.66 -9.80
CA VAL A 336 10.92 -13.45 -8.75
C VAL A 336 11.61 -12.58 -7.70
N TRP A 337 12.25 -11.47 -8.11
CA TRP A 337 13.21 -10.77 -7.24
C TRP A 337 12.61 -10.19 -5.95
N MET A 338 11.30 -9.92 -5.93
CA MET A 338 10.65 -9.33 -4.75
C MET A 338 10.10 -10.38 -3.77
N ILE A 339 9.98 -11.64 -4.19
CA ILE A 339 9.43 -12.71 -3.35
C ILE A 339 10.23 -12.91 -2.05
N PRO A 340 11.58 -12.99 -2.07
CA PRO A 340 12.37 -13.30 -0.87
C PRO A 340 12.17 -12.33 0.31
N THR A 341 11.86 -11.06 0.05
CA THR A 341 11.74 -10.02 1.08
C THR A 341 10.29 -9.73 1.49
N THR A 342 9.33 -9.95 0.59
CA THR A 342 7.91 -9.59 0.78
C THR A 342 7.29 -10.14 2.08
N PRO A 343 7.42 -11.44 2.42
CA PRO A 343 6.84 -11.98 3.65
C PRO A 343 7.41 -11.33 4.91
N SER A 344 8.72 -11.15 4.98
CA SER A 344 9.38 -10.55 6.15
C SER A 344 8.92 -9.12 6.37
N THR A 345 8.70 -8.35 5.30
CA THR A 345 8.11 -7.00 5.38
C THR A 345 6.68 -7.03 5.90
N ASN A 346 5.82 -7.88 5.33
CA ASN A 346 4.40 -7.95 5.69
C ASN A 346 4.17 -8.42 7.14
N TYR A 347 5.00 -9.34 7.61
CA TYR A 347 4.85 -9.98 8.92
C TYR A 347 5.81 -9.44 9.99
N LEU A 348 6.58 -8.37 9.71
CA LEU A 348 7.58 -7.82 10.64
C LEU A 348 6.98 -7.55 12.02
N THR A 349 5.86 -6.83 12.07
CA THR A 349 5.16 -6.50 13.32
C THR A 349 4.69 -7.76 14.06
N LEU A 350 4.17 -8.76 13.35
CA LEU A 350 3.70 -9.99 14.00
C LEU A 350 4.88 -10.79 14.60
N GLN A 351 5.97 -10.90 13.84
CA GLN A 351 7.19 -11.59 14.28
C GLN A 351 7.81 -10.92 15.50
N LEU A 352 7.83 -9.58 15.56
CA LEU A 352 8.33 -8.86 16.72
C LEU A 352 7.43 -9.03 17.95
N ARG A 353 6.10 -8.98 17.80
CA ARG A 353 5.19 -9.26 18.93
C ARG A 353 5.37 -10.67 19.47
N SER A 354 5.60 -11.66 18.60
CA SER A 354 5.83 -13.04 19.03
C SER A 354 7.11 -13.23 19.86
N GLN A 355 8.04 -12.26 19.81
CA GLN A 355 9.27 -12.25 20.62
C GLN A 355 9.10 -11.58 21.99
N GLY A 356 7.89 -11.14 22.33
CA GLY A 356 7.58 -10.49 23.60
C GLY A 356 7.67 -8.95 23.57
N PHE A 357 7.92 -8.33 22.41
CA PHE A 357 7.80 -6.88 22.28
C PHE A 357 6.34 -6.45 22.36
N SER A 358 6.06 -5.39 23.12
CA SER A 358 4.71 -4.82 23.20
C SER A 358 4.26 -4.27 21.84
N THR A 359 2.94 -4.07 21.68
CA THR A 359 2.38 -3.46 20.46
C THR A 359 3.01 -2.09 20.15
N PHE A 360 3.30 -1.32 21.21
CA PHE A 360 3.93 -0.02 21.07
C PHE A 360 5.40 -0.13 20.64
N GLN A 361 6.19 -0.95 21.35
CA GLN A 361 7.60 -1.20 21.03
C GLN A 361 7.77 -1.72 19.61
N THR A 362 6.91 -2.66 19.20
CA THR A 362 6.98 -3.28 17.88
C THR A 362 6.90 -2.26 16.75
N SER A 363 5.98 -1.31 16.86
CA SER A 363 5.80 -0.28 15.84
C SER A 363 7.01 0.65 15.76
N LEU A 364 7.59 1.04 16.92
CA LEU A 364 8.85 1.81 16.96
C LEU A 364 10.01 1.04 16.33
N LEU A 365 10.08 -0.27 16.58
CA LEU A 365 11.15 -1.14 16.10
C LEU A 365 11.12 -1.38 14.59
N THR A 366 10.07 -0.98 13.89
CA THR A 366 10.01 -1.00 12.42
C THR A 366 10.72 0.19 11.76
N ILE A 367 10.93 1.27 12.52
CA ILE A 367 11.53 2.52 12.01
C ILE A 367 12.94 2.31 11.49
N PRO A 368 13.85 1.64 12.23
CA PRO A 368 15.22 1.47 11.76
C PRO A 368 15.29 0.68 10.45
N ALA A 369 14.40 -0.30 10.26
CA ALA A 369 14.29 -1.04 9.00
C ALA A 369 13.87 -0.12 7.84
N ALA A 370 12.88 0.76 8.04
CA ALA A 370 12.44 1.72 7.03
C ALA A 370 13.53 2.74 6.66
N VAL A 371 14.24 3.30 7.65
CA VAL A 371 15.35 4.23 7.43
C VAL A 371 16.48 3.53 6.68
N LEU A 372 16.82 2.31 7.08
CA LEU A 372 17.82 1.50 6.41
C LEU A 372 17.43 1.23 4.95
N ALA A 373 16.18 0.87 4.66
CA ALA A 373 15.68 0.66 3.30
C ALA A 373 15.88 1.89 2.40
N ILE A 374 15.63 3.10 2.91
CA ILE A 374 15.85 4.34 2.16
C ILE A 374 17.34 4.50 1.83
N ILE A 375 18.21 4.37 2.84
CA ILE A 375 19.66 4.55 2.67
C ILE A 375 20.22 3.50 1.71
N THR A 376 19.87 2.23 1.89
CA THR A 376 20.38 1.12 1.09
C THR A 376 19.86 1.17 -0.35
N MET A 377 18.60 1.58 -0.57
CA MET A 377 18.05 1.77 -1.93
C MET A 377 18.76 2.89 -2.70
N ILE A 378 19.06 4.02 -2.05
CA ILE A 378 19.83 5.11 -2.67
C ILE A 378 21.26 4.64 -2.95
N GLY A 379 21.87 3.98 -1.97
CA GLY A 379 23.22 3.42 -2.07
C GLY A 379 23.36 2.47 -3.26
N ILE A 380 22.50 1.46 -3.36
CA ILE A 380 22.58 0.48 -4.45
C ILE A 380 22.28 1.11 -5.82
N THR A 381 21.36 2.06 -5.89
CA THR A 381 21.06 2.79 -7.14
C THR A 381 22.27 3.60 -7.59
N TRP A 382 22.96 4.27 -6.65
CA TRP A 382 24.19 4.99 -6.93
C TRP A 382 25.33 4.07 -7.39
N VAL A 383 25.53 2.94 -6.70
CA VAL A 383 26.54 1.93 -7.07
C VAL A 383 26.24 1.36 -8.46
N ALA A 384 24.99 1.00 -8.74
CA ALA A 384 24.57 0.45 -10.03
C ALA A 384 24.84 1.41 -11.20
N GLU A 385 24.59 2.70 -11.00
CA GLU A 385 24.87 3.70 -12.04
C GLU A 385 26.36 4.04 -12.14
N ARG A 386 27.11 4.06 -11.03
CA ARG A 386 28.56 4.35 -11.06
C ARG A 386 29.37 3.22 -11.67
N THR A 387 29.05 1.98 -11.33
CA THR A 387 29.73 0.79 -11.87
C THR A 387 29.22 0.40 -13.25
N GLY A 388 28.00 0.80 -13.59
CA GLY A 388 27.27 0.33 -14.77
C GLY A 388 26.82 -1.14 -14.67
N GLN A 389 27.17 -1.87 -13.60
CA GLN A 389 26.92 -3.31 -13.44
C GLN A 389 25.55 -3.60 -12.82
N ARG A 390 24.50 -3.09 -13.44
CA ARG A 390 23.12 -3.07 -12.93
C ARG A 390 22.58 -4.43 -12.50
N LEU A 391 22.79 -5.45 -13.33
CA LEU A 391 22.31 -6.81 -13.05
C LEU A 391 23.13 -7.51 -11.96
N LEU A 392 24.43 -7.20 -11.81
CA LEU A 392 25.23 -7.73 -10.70
C LEU A 392 24.89 -7.05 -9.38
N CYS A 393 24.52 -5.77 -9.40
CA CYS A 393 23.94 -5.12 -8.23
C CYS A 393 22.65 -5.84 -7.80
N GLY A 394 21.79 -6.24 -8.74
CA GLY A 394 20.62 -7.08 -8.45
C GLY A 394 20.99 -8.42 -7.82
N ALA A 395 21.96 -9.15 -8.38
CA ALA A 395 22.46 -10.39 -7.77
C ALA A 395 23.02 -10.15 -6.35
N SER A 396 23.73 -9.04 -6.11
CA SER A 396 24.29 -8.71 -4.80
C SER A 396 23.21 -8.43 -3.74
N VAL A 397 22.09 -7.82 -4.15
CA VAL A 397 20.91 -7.62 -3.30
C VAL A 397 20.32 -8.96 -2.90
N GLU A 398 20.24 -9.91 -3.83
CA GLU A 398 19.71 -11.23 -3.51
C GLU A 398 20.65 -12.07 -2.67
N VAL A 399 21.97 -11.90 -2.83
CA VAL A 399 22.96 -12.48 -1.91
C VAL A 399 22.77 -11.92 -0.49
N TRP A 400 22.51 -10.61 -0.35
CA TRP A 400 22.19 -10.00 0.94
C TRP A 400 20.95 -10.65 1.57
N ASN A 401 19.87 -10.78 0.80
CA ASN A 401 18.64 -11.45 1.25
C ASN A 401 18.90 -12.90 1.64
N LEU A 402 19.64 -13.64 0.81
CA LEU A 402 19.98 -15.04 1.03
C LEU A 402 20.73 -15.24 2.36
N VAL A 403 21.77 -14.44 2.62
CA VAL A 403 22.56 -14.53 3.85
C VAL A 403 21.68 -14.28 5.08
N LEU A 404 20.80 -13.28 5.04
CA LEU A 404 19.93 -12.95 6.16
C LEU A 404 18.79 -13.96 6.35
N LEU A 405 18.25 -14.52 5.28
CA LEU A 405 17.26 -15.60 5.35
C LEU A 405 17.88 -16.88 5.92
N ILE A 406 19.10 -17.25 5.49
CA ILE A 406 19.85 -18.35 6.10
C ILE A 406 20.10 -18.06 7.58
N ALA A 407 20.51 -16.83 7.92
CA ALA A 407 20.70 -16.43 9.31
C ALA A 407 19.41 -16.63 10.14
N LEU A 408 18.23 -16.20 9.66
CA LEU A 408 16.94 -16.44 10.32
C LEU A 408 16.61 -17.92 10.45
N GLU A 409 16.95 -18.72 9.45
CA GLU A 409 16.68 -20.16 9.42
C GLU A 409 17.57 -20.94 10.39
N VAL A 410 18.84 -20.57 10.56
CA VAL A 410 19.71 -21.21 11.55
C VAL A 410 19.56 -20.62 12.95
N PHE A 411 18.94 -19.45 13.09
CA PHE A 411 18.82 -18.77 14.38
C PHE A 411 17.95 -19.58 15.35
N PRO A 412 18.41 -19.82 16.60
CA PRO A 412 17.66 -20.58 17.60
C PRO A 412 16.29 -19.98 17.90
N GLU A 413 15.32 -20.84 18.22
CA GLU A 413 13.94 -20.40 18.49
C GLU A 413 13.84 -19.59 19.79
N ARG A 414 14.47 -20.09 20.87
CA ARG A 414 14.45 -19.50 22.22
C ARG A 414 15.72 -18.73 22.56
N SER A 415 15.96 -17.64 21.82
CA SER A 415 17.11 -16.75 22.03
C SER A 415 16.66 -15.32 22.32
N MET A 416 17.61 -14.45 22.70
CA MET A 416 17.35 -13.03 22.96
C MET A 416 16.58 -12.37 21.78
N PRO A 417 15.58 -11.51 22.04
CA PRO A 417 14.79 -10.83 20.99
C PRO A 417 15.63 -9.92 20.08
N TRP A 418 16.66 -9.25 20.64
CA TRP A 418 17.41 -8.21 19.94
C TRP A 418 18.19 -8.66 18.70
N PRO A 419 18.92 -9.79 18.70
CA PRO A 419 19.58 -10.26 17.48
C PRO A 419 18.59 -10.65 16.38
N ARG A 420 17.44 -11.26 16.72
CA ARG A 420 16.41 -11.58 15.72
C ARG A 420 15.79 -10.31 15.14
N TRP A 421 15.51 -9.31 15.98
CA TRP A 421 15.12 -7.98 15.53
C TRP A 421 16.17 -7.36 14.58
N ALA A 422 17.46 -7.47 14.89
CA ALA A 422 18.53 -6.94 14.04
C ALA A 422 18.55 -7.63 12.66
N ILE A 423 18.47 -8.96 12.61
CA ILE A 423 18.43 -9.71 11.34
C ILE A 423 17.19 -9.34 10.52
N LEU A 424 16.01 -9.29 11.16
CA LEU A 424 14.77 -8.88 10.50
C LEU A 424 14.84 -7.45 9.98
N SER A 425 15.43 -6.53 10.76
CA SER A 425 15.60 -5.13 10.37
C SER A 425 16.56 -4.98 9.20
N LEU A 426 17.65 -5.76 9.15
CA LEU A 426 18.59 -5.78 8.03
C LEU A 426 17.98 -6.40 6.76
N LEU A 427 17.07 -7.38 6.92
CA LEU A 427 16.42 -8.04 5.80
C LEU A 427 15.36 -7.13 5.18
N VAL A 428 14.48 -6.55 6.00
CA VAL A 428 13.45 -5.61 5.55
C VAL A 428 14.05 -4.28 5.09
N GLY A 429 15.11 -3.84 5.76
CA GLY A 429 15.89 -2.65 5.39
C GLY A 429 16.89 -2.88 4.26
N GLY A 430 16.89 -4.05 3.63
CA GLY A 430 17.81 -4.41 2.55
C GLY A 430 17.68 -3.50 1.32
N PRO A 431 18.75 -3.42 0.49
CA PRO A 431 18.74 -2.59 -0.71
C PRO A 431 17.67 -3.06 -1.71
N SER A 432 16.89 -2.12 -2.28
CA SER A 432 15.93 -2.43 -3.36
C SER A 432 16.50 -2.13 -4.73
N ILE A 433 16.53 -3.13 -5.62
CA ILE A 433 17.00 -2.99 -7.01
C ILE A 433 15.91 -2.46 -7.96
N HIS A 434 14.67 -2.30 -7.47
CA HIS A 434 13.51 -1.99 -8.30
C HIS A 434 13.71 -0.77 -9.24
N PRO A 435 14.20 0.40 -8.78
CA PRO A 435 14.36 1.57 -9.66
C PRO A 435 15.35 1.32 -10.80
N VAL A 436 16.39 0.51 -10.54
CA VAL A 436 17.41 0.15 -11.52
C VAL A 436 16.83 -0.77 -12.59
N VAL A 437 16.03 -1.76 -12.20
CA VAL A 437 15.42 -2.70 -13.16
C VAL A 437 14.32 -2.01 -13.97
N VAL A 438 13.49 -1.14 -13.38
CA VAL A 438 12.51 -0.31 -14.13
C VAL A 438 13.23 0.52 -15.21
N ALA A 439 14.33 1.18 -14.84
CA ALA A 439 15.12 1.94 -15.80
C ALA A 439 15.75 1.04 -16.87
N LEU A 440 16.20 -0.17 -16.50
CA LEU A 440 16.73 -1.16 -17.44
C LEU A 440 15.67 -1.60 -18.46
N THR A 441 14.42 -1.80 -18.03
CA THR A 441 13.28 -2.10 -18.92
C THR A 441 13.13 -1.02 -19.99
N SER A 442 13.18 0.24 -19.58
CA SER A 442 13.04 1.38 -20.50
C SER A 442 14.19 1.52 -21.50
N ARG A 443 15.42 1.18 -21.07
CA ARG A 443 16.64 1.22 -21.91
C ARG A 443 16.70 0.06 -22.90
N ASN A 444 16.41 -1.15 -22.46
CA ASN A 444 16.56 -2.36 -23.28
C ASN A 444 15.43 -2.56 -24.29
N ALA A 445 14.31 -1.83 -24.15
CA ALA A 445 13.19 -1.88 -25.09
C ALA A 445 13.53 -1.38 -26.51
N GLY A 446 14.53 -0.49 -26.65
CA GLY A 446 15.05 0.02 -27.93
C GLY A 446 14.06 0.73 -28.86
N SER A 447 12.82 0.95 -28.43
CA SER A 447 11.82 1.76 -29.12
C SER A 447 10.75 2.28 -28.17
N VAL A 448 10.08 3.38 -28.55
CA VAL A 448 8.99 3.96 -27.76
C VAL A 448 7.83 2.98 -27.61
N ARG A 449 7.45 2.24 -28.67
CA ARG A 449 6.40 1.21 -28.61
C ARG A 449 6.71 0.10 -27.61
N THR A 450 7.90 -0.51 -27.71
CA THR A 450 8.29 -1.62 -26.85
C THR A 450 8.46 -1.12 -25.43
N ARG A 451 8.94 0.11 -25.23
CA ARG A 451 9.07 0.74 -23.91
C ARG A 451 7.71 0.90 -23.23
N THR A 452 6.70 1.37 -23.95
CA THR A 452 5.33 1.49 -23.44
C THR A 452 4.82 0.13 -22.96
N VAL A 453 4.87 -0.91 -23.80
CA VAL A 453 4.38 -2.26 -23.47
C VAL A 453 5.23 -2.93 -22.38
N ALA A 454 6.56 -2.84 -22.47
CA ALA A 454 7.46 -3.52 -21.56
C ALA A 454 7.42 -2.95 -20.15
N SER A 455 7.24 -1.65 -19.97
CA SER A 455 7.08 -1.05 -18.65
C SER A 455 5.84 -1.58 -17.94
N ALA A 456 4.71 -1.72 -18.65
CA ALA A 456 3.49 -2.31 -18.10
C ALA A 456 3.69 -3.80 -17.77
N LEU A 457 4.22 -4.60 -18.68
CA LEU A 457 4.46 -6.03 -18.41
C LEU A 457 5.44 -6.27 -17.25
N TYR A 458 6.49 -5.45 -17.16
CA TYR A 458 7.43 -5.53 -16.05
C TYR A 458 6.74 -5.20 -14.71
N ASN A 459 5.94 -4.13 -14.66
CA ASN A 459 5.28 -3.76 -13.42
C ASN A 459 4.17 -4.78 -13.04
N MET A 460 3.41 -5.32 -14.00
CA MET A 460 2.54 -6.48 -13.78
C MET A 460 3.31 -7.68 -13.21
N SER A 461 4.52 -7.95 -13.70
CA SER A 461 5.39 -9.02 -13.20
C SER A 461 5.78 -8.81 -11.72
N VAL A 462 6.14 -7.58 -11.35
CA VAL A 462 6.46 -7.23 -9.96
C VAL A 462 5.24 -7.35 -9.04
N GLN A 463 4.07 -6.97 -9.53
CA GLN A 463 2.83 -7.12 -8.77
C GLN A 463 2.47 -8.59 -8.55
N LEU A 464 2.64 -9.46 -9.56
CA LEU A 464 2.50 -10.92 -9.41
C LEU A 464 3.51 -11.49 -8.41
N SER A 465 4.75 -10.99 -8.41
CA SER A 465 5.76 -11.31 -7.41
C SER A 465 5.30 -11.00 -5.98
N SER A 466 4.66 -9.82 -5.78
CA SER A 466 4.07 -9.42 -4.50
C SER A 466 3.01 -10.40 -4.02
N ILE A 467 2.12 -10.85 -4.92
CA ILE A 467 1.06 -11.80 -4.61
C ILE A 467 1.66 -13.14 -4.18
N ALA A 468 2.59 -13.65 -4.96
CA ALA A 468 3.26 -14.91 -4.66
C ALA A 468 3.96 -14.82 -3.29
N GLY A 469 4.70 -13.74 -3.04
CA GLY A 469 5.38 -13.49 -1.77
C GLY A 469 4.43 -13.40 -0.58
N ALA A 470 3.32 -12.66 -0.69
CA ALA A 470 2.37 -12.51 0.42
C ALA A 470 1.80 -13.84 0.92
N ASN A 471 1.80 -14.89 0.09
CA ASN A 471 1.26 -16.21 0.42
C ASN A 471 2.32 -17.24 0.89
N VAL A 472 3.60 -16.89 0.96
CA VAL A 472 4.66 -17.83 1.38
C VAL A 472 4.60 -18.15 2.87
N TYR A 473 4.36 -17.14 3.72
CA TYR A 473 4.21 -17.35 5.16
C TYR A 473 2.78 -17.81 5.49
N GLN A 474 2.68 -18.95 6.17
CA GLN A 474 1.40 -19.52 6.57
C GLN A 474 1.28 -19.53 8.10
N ALA A 475 0.04 -19.43 8.59
CA ALA A 475 -0.24 -19.40 10.04
C ALA A 475 0.29 -20.65 10.78
N LYS A 476 0.29 -21.81 10.10
CA LYS A 476 0.81 -23.08 10.64
C LYS A 476 2.32 -23.06 10.92
N ASP A 477 3.05 -22.15 10.28
CA ASP A 477 4.51 -22.03 10.42
C ASP A 477 4.90 -20.98 11.47
N ALA A 478 3.92 -20.30 12.08
CA ALA A 478 4.16 -19.32 13.12
C ALA A 478 4.78 -19.95 14.38
N PRO A 479 5.58 -19.20 15.17
CA PRO A 479 5.92 -17.78 14.99
C PRO A 479 7.18 -17.52 14.15
N TYR A 480 7.96 -18.56 13.82
CA TYR A 480 9.28 -18.41 13.20
C TYR A 480 9.31 -18.61 11.68
N TYR A 481 8.22 -19.11 11.09
CA TYR A 481 8.02 -19.28 9.65
C TYR A 481 9.12 -20.07 8.94
N LYS A 482 9.74 -21.07 9.61
CA LYS A 482 10.89 -21.84 9.10
C LYS A 482 10.63 -22.47 7.73
N HIS A 483 9.44 -23.06 7.52
CA HIS A 483 9.09 -23.63 6.21
C HIS A 483 9.08 -22.55 5.11
N GLY A 484 8.44 -21.41 5.38
CA GLY A 484 8.45 -20.25 4.51
C GLY A 484 9.87 -19.76 4.23
N ASN A 485 10.72 -19.62 5.25
CA ASN A 485 12.11 -19.18 5.10
C ASN A 485 12.90 -20.10 4.15
N LYS A 486 12.73 -21.42 4.23
CA LYS A 486 13.37 -22.37 3.30
C LYS A 486 12.95 -22.14 1.84
N VAL A 487 11.66 -21.88 1.62
CA VAL A 487 11.14 -21.53 0.28
C VAL A 487 11.76 -20.23 -0.21
N LEU A 488 11.85 -19.21 0.65
CA LEU A 488 12.46 -17.92 0.31
C LEU A 488 13.95 -18.04 0.01
N ILE A 489 14.69 -18.89 0.73
CA ILE A 489 16.10 -19.21 0.45
C ILE A 489 16.24 -19.79 -0.95
N ALA A 490 15.41 -20.78 -1.31
CA ALA A 490 15.42 -21.37 -2.64
C ALA A 490 15.11 -20.33 -3.73
N LEU A 491 14.11 -19.47 -3.50
CA LEU A 491 13.74 -18.41 -4.44
C LEU A 491 14.79 -17.31 -4.55
N ALA A 492 15.52 -16.98 -3.47
CA ALA A 492 16.64 -16.06 -3.51
C ALA A 492 17.78 -16.62 -4.38
N VAL A 493 18.09 -17.93 -4.26
CA VAL A 493 19.06 -18.60 -5.14
C VAL A 493 18.62 -18.56 -6.60
N VAL A 494 17.34 -18.86 -6.88
CA VAL A 494 16.77 -18.75 -8.23
C VAL A 494 16.90 -17.32 -8.76
N SER A 495 16.58 -16.30 -7.94
CA SER A 495 16.72 -14.89 -8.31
C SER A 495 18.17 -14.52 -8.66
N ILE A 496 19.15 -14.95 -7.85
CA ILE A 496 20.59 -14.77 -8.13
C ILE A 496 20.94 -15.38 -9.49
N CYS A 497 20.54 -16.64 -9.72
CA CYS A 497 20.78 -17.32 -10.98
C CYS A 497 20.16 -16.57 -12.17
N LEU A 498 18.94 -16.04 -12.03
CA LEU A 498 18.27 -15.26 -13.06
C LEU A 498 19.00 -13.93 -13.35
N PHE A 499 19.47 -13.21 -12.33
CA PHE A 499 20.24 -11.97 -12.53
C PHE A 499 21.55 -12.23 -13.27
N VAL A 500 22.27 -13.30 -12.89
CA VAL A 500 23.52 -13.71 -13.55
C VAL A 500 23.24 -14.18 -14.97
N ALA A 501 22.21 -15.02 -15.18
CA ALA A 501 21.82 -15.51 -16.50
C ALA A 501 21.39 -14.37 -17.44
N ALA A 502 20.58 -13.42 -16.96
CA ALA A 502 20.19 -12.24 -17.71
C ALA A 502 21.42 -11.41 -18.10
N LYS A 503 22.40 -11.25 -17.19
CA LYS A 503 23.64 -10.55 -17.49
C LYS A 503 24.42 -11.26 -18.60
N LEU A 504 24.67 -12.57 -18.45
CA LEU A 504 25.41 -13.35 -19.44
C LEU A 504 24.72 -13.30 -20.80
N TYR A 505 23.40 -13.45 -20.81
CA TYR A 505 22.59 -13.36 -22.03
C TYR A 505 22.80 -12.03 -22.76
N TYR A 506 22.62 -10.90 -22.08
CA TYR A 506 22.78 -9.59 -22.70
C TYR A 506 24.24 -9.28 -23.07
N ASP A 507 25.22 -9.75 -22.29
CA ASP A 507 26.65 -9.59 -22.60
C ASP A 507 26.99 -10.36 -23.89
N LEU A 508 26.50 -11.59 -24.03
CA LEU A 508 26.68 -12.41 -25.23
C LEU A 508 26.00 -11.77 -26.44
N CYS A 509 24.80 -11.21 -26.28
CA CYS A 509 24.14 -10.44 -27.34
C CYS A 509 24.98 -9.25 -27.76
N ASN A 510 25.48 -8.45 -26.79
CA ASN A 510 26.33 -7.30 -27.07
C ASN A 510 27.64 -7.69 -27.77
N GLN A 511 28.31 -8.75 -27.34
CA GLN A 511 29.55 -9.24 -27.95
C GLN A 511 29.32 -9.74 -29.38
N ARG A 512 28.26 -10.52 -29.61
CA ARG A 512 27.90 -11.02 -30.95
C ARG A 512 27.54 -9.88 -31.89
N ASN A 513 26.78 -8.89 -31.40
CA ASN A 513 26.39 -7.73 -32.18
C ASN A 513 27.59 -6.81 -32.47
N ALA A 514 28.49 -6.61 -31.50
CA ALA A 514 29.75 -5.89 -31.69
C ALA A 514 30.64 -6.57 -32.72
N ALA A 515 30.88 -7.88 -32.61
CA ALA A 515 31.69 -8.60 -33.59
C ALA A 515 31.13 -8.52 -35.02
N LYS A 516 29.79 -8.59 -35.18
CA LYS A 516 29.14 -8.41 -36.48
C LYS A 516 29.28 -6.99 -37.00
N TRP A 517 29.11 -6.00 -36.14
CA TRP A 517 29.17 -4.58 -36.49
C TRP A 517 30.60 -4.13 -36.82
N ASP A 518 31.57 -4.58 -36.04
CA ASP A 518 32.99 -4.28 -36.23
C ASP A 518 33.55 -4.93 -37.51
N ALA A 519 32.92 -6.01 -37.98
CA ALA A 519 33.24 -6.64 -39.26
C ALA A 519 32.70 -5.88 -40.49
N LEU A 520 31.75 -4.94 -40.32
CA LEU A 520 31.21 -4.14 -41.42
C LEU A 520 32.09 -2.92 -41.71
N THR A 521 32.33 -2.65 -43.00
CA THR A 521 32.91 -1.38 -43.45
C THR A 521 31.96 -0.21 -43.19
N SER A 522 32.44 1.03 -43.17
CA SER A 522 31.61 2.21 -42.96
C SER A 522 30.43 2.29 -43.94
N GLU A 523 30.65 1.98 -45.22
CA GLU A 523 29.60 1.95 -46.25
C GLU A 523 28.56 0.85 -46.01
N GLN A 524 29.01 -0.33 -45.54
CA GLN A 524 28.11 -1.42 -45.18
C GLN A 524 27.28 -1.09 -43.93
N ARG A 525 27.85 -0.37 -42.95
CA ARG A 525 27.11 0.12 -41.78
C ARG A 525 26.02 1.09 -42.20
N GLU A 526 26.34 2.08 -43.04
CA GLU A 526 25.35 3.02 -43.57
C GLU A 526 24.23 2.31 -44.35
N THR A 527 24.60 1.32 -45.18
CA THR A 527 23.63 0.52 -45.95
C THR A 527 22.72 -0.28 -45.00
N TYR A 528 23.30 -0.96 -44.02
CA TYR A 528 22.55 -1.70 -43.00
C TYR A 528 21.57 -0.81 -42.25
N LEU A 529 22.00 0.39 -41.83
CA LEU A 529 21.16 1.35 -41.12
C LEU A 529 19.99 1.83 -41.98
N ARG A 530 20.23 2.05 -43.27
CA ARG A 530 19.20 2.46 -44.23
C ARG A 530 18.16 1.36 -44.47
N GLU A 531 18.61 0.10 -44.54
CA GLU A 531 17.75 -1.06 -44.81
C GLU A 531 16.97 -1.53 -43.57
N ASN A 532 17.46 -1.26 -42.37
CA ASN A 532 16.91 -1.80 -41.12
C ASN A 532 16.39 -0.74 -40.12
N PRO A 533 15.58 0.25 -40.54
CA PRO A 533 15.14 1.33 -39.64
C PRO A 533 14.18 0.85 -38.53
N VAL A 534 13.53 -0.32 -38.71
CA VAL A 534 12.45 -0.82 -37.83
C VAL A 534 12.91 -1.90 -36.83
N LEU A 535 14.16 -2.36 -36.90
CA LEU A 535 14.63 -3.49 -36.06
C LEU A 535 14.84 -3.13 -34.58
N THR A 536 14.83 -1.85 -34.19
CA THR A 536 14.84 -1.39 -32.77
C THR A 536 15.97 -2.05 -31.94
N ASN A 537 15.68 -2.74 -30.83
CA ASN A 537 16.68 -3.44 -30.01
C ASN A 537 17.29 -4.71 -30.64
N LYS A 538 16.81 -5.11 -31.83
CA LYS A 538 17.36 -6.22 -32.63
C LYS A 538 18.42 -5.76 -33.62
N ARG A 539 18.64 -4.44 -33.72
CA ARG A 539 19.70 -3.87 -34.55
C ARG A 539 21.09 -4.32 -34.04
N ILE A 540 22.01 -4.58 -34.96
CA ILE A 540 23.38 -5.00 -34.61
C ILE A 540 24.23 -3.86 -34.00
N ASP A 541 23.85 -2.60 -34.21
CA ASP A 541 24.47 -1.43 -33.57
C ASP A 541 23.88 -1.10 -32.19
N PHE A 542 22.72 -1.70 -31.85
CA PHE A 542 22.12 -1.55 -30.53
C PHE A 542 22.99 -2.22 -29.45
N ARG A 543 23.09 -1.57 -28.29
CA ARG A 543 23.81 -2.08 -27.11
C ARG A 543 22.89 -2.14 -25.90
N PHE A 544 22.68 -3.34 -25.36
CA PHE A 544 21.98 -3.53 -24.09
C PHE A 544 22.76 -2.89 -22.94
N ALA A 545 22.06 -2.22 -22.01
CA ALA A 545 22.66 -1.30 -21.04
C ALA A 545 23.35 -2.00 -19.85
N LEU A 546 24.50 -2.63 -20.08
CA LEU A 546 25.19 -3.54 -19.14
C LEU A 546 26.56 -3.09 -18.61
N ARG A 547 27.32 -2.30 -19.38
CA ARG A 547 28.72 -1.93 -19.08
C ARG A 547 29.04 -0.54 -19.65
N ARG A 548 30.08 0.09 -19.08
CA ARG A 548 30.84 1.17 -19.72
C ARG A 548 31.61 0.55 -20.89
N SER A 549 31.53 1.11 -22.10
CA SER A 549 32.25 0.55 -23.26
C SER A 549 33.76 0.50 -22.99
N ALA A 550 34.39 -0.64 -23.28
CA ALA A 550 35.78 -0.95 -22.91
C ALA A 550 36.84 -0.10 -23.64
N GLN A 551 36.48 0.58 -24.73
CA GLN A 551 37.38 1.49 -25.47
C GLN A 551 37.84 2.72 -24.65
N PHE A 552 37.23 2.97 -23.49
CA PHE A 552 37.51 4.16 -22.68
C PHE A 552 38.36 3.93 -21.42
N LEU A 553 38.83 2.71 -21.16
CA LEU A 553 39.69 2.45 -19.99
C LEU A 553 41.12 3.01 -20.13
N ALA A 554 41.49 3.56 -21.29
CA ALA A 554 42.86 4.03 -21.56
C ALA A 554 43.05 5.57 -21.55
N SER A 555 42.00 6.41 -21.39
CA SER A 555 42.19 7.85 -21.68
C SER A 555 41.28 8.87 -20.98
N THR A 556 40.90 8.71 -19.71
CA THR A 556 40.28 9.84 -18.97
C THR A 556 40.90 10.02 -17.59
N PRO A 557 41.44 11.22 -17.27
CA PRO A 557 41.80 11.58 -15.90
C PRO A 557 40.55 11.61 -15.02
N ASP A 558 40.69 11.16 -13.77
CA ASP A 558 39.69 11.31 -12.72
C ASP A 558 39.36 12.80 -12.53
N TYR A 559 38.19 13.24 -13.01
CA TYR A 559 37.63 14.53 -12.62
C TYR A 559 36.33 14.30 -11.85
N ILE A 560 36.42 14.60 -10.56
CA ILE A 560 35.38 14.45 -9.55
C ILE A 560 34.25 15.43 -9.90
N SER A 561 33.08 14.90 -10.28
CA SER A 561 31.86 15.71 -10.31
C SER A 561 31.37 15.88 -8.87
N ASP A 562 31.75 16.99 -8.24
CA ASP A 562 31.07 17.52 -7.06
C ASP A 562 29.68 18.04 -7.47
N SER A 563 28.76 17.10 -7.74
CA SER A 563 27.35 17.41 -7.64
C SER A 563 26.99 17.32 -6.15
N PRO A 564 26.44 18.37 -5.51
CA PRO A 564 25.86 18.19 -4.20
C PRO A 564 24.74 17.15 -4.36
N THR A 565 24.97 15.97 -3.79
CA THR A 565 23.93 14.97 -3.61
C THR A 565 22.75 15.63 -2.90
N PRO A 566 21.51 15.16 -3.10
CA PRO A 566 20.36 15.55 -2.29
C PRO A 566 20.48 15.04 -0.84
N THR A 567 21.68 14.93 -0.28
CA THR A 567 21.98 14.49 1.09
C THR A 567 21.27 15.35 2.14
N MET A 568 21.03 16.63 1.86
CA MET A 568 20.35 17.52 2.80
C MET A 568 18.83 17.26 2.88
N VAL A 569 18.19 16.96 1.75
CA VAL A 569 16.76 16.59 1.71
C VAL A 569 16.57 15.17 2.26
N ILE A 570 17.48 14.26 1.94
CA ILE A 570 17.46 12.86 2.42
C ILE A 570 17.75 12.77 3.93
N GLY A 571 18.69 13.58 4.44
CA GLY A 571 18.96 13.68 5.87
C GLY A 571 17.75 14.22 6.63
N LEU A 572 17.07 15.24 6.10
CA LEU A 572 15.81 15.73 6.68
C LEU A 572 14.72 14.64 6.64
N LEU A 573 14.59 13.88 5.56
CA LEU A 573 13.58 12.83 5.41
C LEU A 573 13.79 11.63 6.34
N ALA A 574 15.04 11.24 6.59
CA ALA A 574 15.36 10.21 7.58
C ALA A 574 15.11 10.70 9.01
N ILE A 575 15.37 11.98 9.28
CA ILE A 575 15.14 12.61 10.59
C ILE A 575 13.64 12.86 10.85
N THR A 576 12.82 13.13 9.83
CA THR A 576 11.36 13.30 10.00
C THR A 576 10.60 11.97 10.07
N ALA A 577 11.11 10.89 9.48
CA ALA A 577 10.46 9.58 9.55
C ALA A 577 10.41 9.00 10.98
N ILE A 578 11.43 9.27 11.80
CA ILE A 578 11.55 8.71 13.16
C ILE A 578 10.47 9.26 14.12
N PRO A 579 10.29 10.59 14.28
CA PRO A 579 9.21 11.14 15.12
C PRO A 579 7.82 10.79 14.61
N THR A 580 7.62 10.63 13.30
CA THR A 580 6.29 10.37 12.75
C THR A 580 5.85 8.91 12.86
N VAL A 581 6.71 7.95 12.54
CA VAL A 581 6.35 6.55 12.80
C VAL A 581 6.17 6.35 14.30
N THR A 582 6.92 7.07 15.13
CA THR A 582 6.69 7.16 16.58
C THR A 582 5.33 7.77 16.90
N GLY A 583 4.95 8.91 16.31
CA GLY A 583 3.66 9.58 16.55
C GLY A 583 2.44 8.80 16.06
N THR A 584 2.54 8.11 14.92
CA THR A 584 1.46 7.31 14.34
C THR A 584 1.31 5.97 15.06
N SER A 585 2.42 5.35 15.46
CA SER A 585 2.39 4.18 16.33
C SER A 585 1.90 4.49 17.73
N LEU A 586 2.30 5.63 18.32
CA LEU A 586 1.73 6.19 19.54
C LEU A 586 0.24 6.39 19.36
N GLY A 587 -0.18 7.12 18.32
CA GLY A 587 -1.58 7.43 18.03
C GLY A 587 -2.46 6.19 17.88
N VAL A 588 -2.05 5.21 17.08
CA VAL A 588 -2.79 3.93 16.92
C VAL A 588 -2.78 3.11 18.22
N SER A 589 -1.66 3.11 18.95
CA SER A 589 -1.58 2.38 20.23
C SER A 589 -2.44 3.02 21.32
N GLU A 590 -2.46 4.35 21.41
CA GLU A 590 -3.28 5.11 22.34
C GLU A 590 -4.75 5.04 21.93
N GLN A 591 -5.07 5.03 20.63
CA GLN A 591 -6.43 4.81 20.15
C GLN A 591 -6.92 3.40 20.49
N ARG A 592 -6.07 2.37 20.33
CA ARG A 592 -6.40 1.01 20.78
C ARG A 592 -6.58 0.91 22.29
N LYS A 593 -5.69 1.51 23.08
CA LYS A 593 -5.82 1.58 24.54
C LYS A 593 -7.07 2.36 24.95
N ALA A 594 -7.40 3.45 24.28
CA ALA A 594 -8.59 4.24 24.56
C ALA A 594 -9.88 3.48 24.20
N ASN A 595 -9.89 2.73 23.11
CA ASN A 595 -11.01 1.84 22.77
C ASN A 595 -11.14 0.70 23.78
N GLN A 596 -10.02 0.07 24.15
CA GLN A 596 -10.01 -0.99 25.15
C GLN A 596 -10.45 -0.48 26.53
N ARG A 597 -9.97 0.69 26.97
CA ARG A 597 -10.41 1.36 28.20
C ARG A 597 -11.91 1.64 28.20
N LYS A 598 -12.47 2.07 27.08
CA LYS A 598 -13.93 2.29 26.96
C LYS A 598 -14.73 1.00 27.03
N ASP A 599 -14.25 -0.06 26.39
CA ASP A 599 -14.89 -1.37 26.49
C ASP A 599 -14.81 -1.91 27.93
N ASP A 600 -13.68 -1.72 28.60
CA ASP A 600 -13.48 -2.09 30.00
C ASP A 600 -14.38 -1.25 30.94
N GLU A 601 -14.46 0.07 30.75
CA GLU A 601 -15.36 0.97 31.50
C GLU A 601 -16.83 0.55 31.36
N ARG A 602 -17.29 0.21 30.16
CA ARG A 602 -18.65 -0.27 29.92
C ARG A 602 -18.95 -1.59 30.61
N ARG A 603 -17.97 -2.49 30.69
CA ARG A 603 -18.09 -3.81 31.34
C ARG A 603 -18.09 -3.69 32.87
N MET A 604 -17.38 -2.71 33.41
CA MET A 604 -17.33 -2.42 34.84
C MET A 604 -18.50 -1.57 35.35
N ALA A 605 -19.30 -0.97 34.46
CA ALA A 605 -20.49 -0.23 34.85
C ALA A 605 -21.49 -1.14 35.59
N LYS A 606 -21.86 -0.76 36.81
CA LYS A 606 -22.80 -1.52 37.65
C LYS A 606 -24.21 -1.47 37.07
N PHE A 607 -24.91 -2.60 37.12
CA PHE A 607 -26.29 -2.71 36.66
C PHE A 607 -27.13 -3.64 37.52
N HIS A 608 -28.43 -3.43 37.52
CA HIS A 608 -29.43 -4.40 37.95
C HIS A 608 -29.83 -5.31 36.80
N ILE A 609 -30.37 -6.48 37.15
CA ILE A 609 -30.87 -7.44 36.19
C ILE A 609 -32.37 -7.60 36.43
N ASP A 610 -33.17 -7.22 35.44
CA ASP A 610 -34.63 -7.29 35.50
C ASP A 610 -35.14 -8.36 34.53
N ALA A 611 -36.06 -9.20 34.97
CA ALA A 611 -36.67 -10.24 34.15
C ALA A 611 -37.73 -9.64 33.23
N SER A 612 -37.76 -10.12 31.99
CA SER A 612 -38.77 -9.80 30.99
C SER A 612 -39.25 -11.10 30.36
N SER A 613 -40.48 -11.52 30.70
CA SER A 613 -41.19 -12.52 29.91
C SER A 613 -41.94 -11.85 28.75
N ARG A 614 -42.22 -12.63 27.69
CA ARG A 614 -43.01 -12.27 26.50
C ARG A 614 -44.26 -13.14 26.33
N GLY A 615 -44.48 -14.14 27.18
CA GLY A 615 -45.67 -14.99 27.08
C GLY A 615 -46.93 -14.31 27.60
N GLU A 616 -48.09 -14.90 27.30
CA GLU A 616 -49.42 -14.37 27.63
C GLU A 616 -50.05 -15.09 28.85
N THR A 617 -49.29 -15.93 29.55
CA THR A 617 -49.80 -16.66 30.73
C THR A 617 -49.82 -15.77 31.98
N GLU A 618 -50.60 -16.16 33.00
CA GLU A 618 -50.60 -15.45 34.28
C GLU A 618 -49.21 -15.46 34.95
N ASP A 619 -48.44 -16.54 34.76
CA ASP A 619 -47.08 -16.68 35.28
C ASP A 619 -46.08 -15.74 34.57
N ASP A 620 -46.21 -15.58 33.25
CA ASP A 620 -45.41 -14.63 32.46
C ASP A 620 -45.63 -13.18 32.93
N ALA A 621 -46.88 -12.83 33.21
CA ALA A 621 -47.26 -11.52 33.73
C ALA A 621 -46.70 -11.30 35.15
N ALA A 622 -46.67 -12.34 35.99
CA ALA A 622 -46.11 -12.27 37.33
C ALA A 622 -44.59 -12.06 37.34
N LEU A 623 -43.87 -12.54 36.33
CA LEU A 623 -42.40 -12.45 36.23
C LEU A 623 -41.89 -11.16 35.59
N HIS A 624 -42.71 -10.51 34.76
CA HIS A 624 -42.30 -9.31 34.04
C HIS A 624 -41.99 -8.15 35.00
N GLY A 625 -40.79 -7.58 34.91
CA GLY A 625 -40.36 -6.45 35.73
C GLY A 625 -39.86 -6.82 37.14
N LYS A 626 -39.81 -8.11 37.49
CA LYS A 626 -39.13 -8.57 38.71
C LYS A 626 -37.61 -8.41 38.56
N ARG A 627 -36.93 -8.15 39.67
CA ARG A 627 -35.48 -7.95 39.75
C ARG A 627 -34.79 -9.19 40.30
N VAL A 628 -33.58 -9.44 39.82
CA VAL A 628 -32.69 -10.47 40.35
C VAL A 628 -32.26 -10.10 41.77
N VAL A 629 -32.54 -11.01 42.70
CA VAL A 629 -32.20 -10.90 44.12
C VAL A 629 -31.49 -12.16 44.61
N LEU A 630 -30.72 -12.03 45.68
CA LEU A 630 -29.83 -13.05 46.20
C LEU A 630 -30.29 -13.46 47.61
N ARG A 631 -30.49 -14.76 47.82
CA ARG A 631 -30.85 -15.36 49.11
C ARG A 631 -30.34 -16.80 49.16
N ASP A 632 -29.86 -17.26 50.32
CA ASP A 632 -29.51 -18.68 50.56
C ASP A 632 -28.58 -19.31 49.48
N SER A 633 -27.62 -18.55 48.96
CA SER A 633 -26.70 -18.96 47.87
C SER A 633 -27.36 -19.23 46.50
N LYS A 634 -28.65 -18.90 46.33
CA LYS A 634 -29.42 -19.05 45.08
C LYS A 634 -29.89 -17.70 44.56
N VAL A 635 -30.14 -17.65 43.25
CA VAL A 635 -30.61 -16.46 42.54
C VAL A 635 -32.13 -16.55 42.30
N TYR A 636 -32.86 -15.51 42.72
CA TYR A 636 -34.32 -15.43 42.65
C TYR A 636 -34.78 -14.17 41.90
N LEU A 637 -36.07 -14.12 41.56
CA LEU A 637 -36.77 -12.97 41.00
C LEU A 637 -37.81 -12.47 42.01
N ASP A 638 -37.68 -11.20 42.41
CA ASP A 638 -38.58 -10.57 43.37
C ASP A 638 -38.80 -9.08 43.05
N HIS A 639 -39.59 -8.38 43.87
CA HIS A 639 -39.90 -6.98 43.67
C HIS A 639 -38.63 -6.10 43.69
N PRO A 640 -38.47 -5.12 42.76
CA PRO A 640 -37.27 -4.28 42.69
C PRO A 640 -36.94 -3.54 43.99
N HIS A 641 -37.97 -3.09 44.72
CA HIS A 641 -37.82 -2.41 46.02
C HIS A 641 -37.83 -3.40 47.19
N PRO A 642 -36.79 -3.43 48.06
CA PRO A 642 -36.68 -4.37 49.19
C PRO A 642 -37.84 -4.33 50.17
N SER A 643 -38.48 -3.18 50.39
CA SER A 643 -39.61 -3.00 51.31
C SER A 643 -40.85 -3.80 50.96
N ASN A 644 -40.98 -4.20 49.69
CA ASN A 644 -42.18 -4.87 49.16
C ASN A 644 -41.97 -6.38 49.02
N ARG A 645 -40.82 -6.91 49.48
CA ARG A 645 -40.48 -8.33 49.36
C ARG A 645 -41.05 -9.09 50.55
N LYS A 646 -41.66 -10.25 50.28
CA LYS A 646 -42.20 -11.14 51.34
C LYS A 646 -41.07 -11.75 52.17
N THR A 647 -39.94 -12.06 51.53
CA THR A 647 -38.77 -12.63 52.21
C THR A 647 -37.56 -11.70 52.06
N PRO A 648 -36.80 -11.46 53.14
CA PRO A 648 -35.57 -10.69 53.06
C PRO A 648 -34.60 -11.30 52.04
N SER A 649 -34.17 -10.49 51.06
CA SER A 649 -33.23 -10.86 50.02
C SER A 649 -32.41 -9.63 49.60
N HIS A 650 -31.16 -9.84 49.18
CA HIS A 650 -30.27 -8.76 48.77
C HIS A 650 -30.47 -8.43 47.28
N THR A 651 -30.39 -7.15 46.91
CA THR A 651 -30.56 -6.72 45.51
C THR A 651 -29.24 -6.86 44.75
N ALA A 652 -29.20 -7.75 43.76
CA ALA A 652 -28.00 -7.94 42.95
C ALA A 652 -27.64 -6.64 42.21
N GLN A 653 -26.45 -6.10 42.48
CA GLN A 653 -25.79 -5.13 41.62
C GLN A 653 -24.65 -5.83 40.91
N ALA A 654 -24.80 -6.06 39.62
CA ALA A 654 -23.90 -6.86 38.82
C ALA A 654 -22.96 -6.01 37.94
N PHE A 655 -21.80 -6.55 37.62
CA PHE A 655 -20.86 -6.00 36.63
C PHE A 655 -19.98 -7.14 36.07
N TYR A 656 -19.37 -6.93 34.91
CA TYR A 656 -18.55 -7.94 34.25
C TYR A 656 -17.07 -7.70 34.53
N ILE A 657 -16.36 -8.75 34.90
CA ILE A 657 -14.90 -8.77 34.98
C ILE A 657 -14.37 -10.13 34.52
N ASP A 658 -13.10 -10.21 34.14
CA ASP A 658 -12.47 -11.49 33.79
C ASP A 658 -12.53 -12.48 34.95
N TYR A 659 -13.01 -13.69 34.67
CA TYR A 659 -13.05 -14.73 35.68
C TYR A 659 -11.63 -15.23 36.01
N PRO A 660 -11.19 -15.20 37.27
CA PRO A 660 -9.83 -15.54 37.67
C PRO A 660 -9.57 -17.06 37.63
N GLU A 661 -9.11 -17.54 36.47
CA GLU A 661 -8.77 -18.95 36.23
C GLU A 661 -7.65 -19.48 37.15
N LEU A 662 -7.75 -20.74 37.57
CA LEU A 662 -6.64 -21.48 38.18
C LEU A 662 -5.64 -21.89 37.09
N GLU A 663 -4.38 -22.12 37.43
CA GLU A 663 -3.38 -22.55 36.43
C GLU A 663 -3.82 -23.82 35.68
N GLU A 664 -4.45 -24.74 36.39
CA GLU A 664 -4.98 -26.00 35.85
C GLU A 664 -6.15 -25.79 34.87
N THR A 665 -6.99 -24.77 35.08
CA THR A 665 -8.18 -24.48 34.26
C THR A 665 -7.97 -23.40 33.20
N LYS A 666 -6.80 -22.74 33.19
CA LYS A 666 -6.46 -21.62 32.29
C LYS A 666 -6.61 -21.95 30.80
N HIS A 667 -6.56 -23.23 30.43
CA HIS A 667 -6.78 -23.71 29.06
C HIS A 667 -8.25 -23.62 28.60
N LEU A 668 -9.21 -23.55 29.53
CA LEU A 668 -10.65 -23.47 29.24
C LEU A 668 -11.08 -22.10 28.73
N LYS A 669 -10.31 -21.04 29.03
CA LYS A 669 -10.53 -19.65 28.56
C LYS A 669 -12.00 -19.21 28.70
N ARG A 670 -12.57 -19.36 29.90
CA ARG A 670 -14.02 -19.13 30.12
C ARG A 670 -14.44 -17.66 29.95
N GLY A 671 -13.49 -16.74 29.89
CA GLY A 671 -13.73 -15.33 29.54
C GLY A 671 -14.30 -14.52 30.70
N LEU A 672 -15.26 -13.65 30.39
CA LEU A 672 -15.90 -12.78 31.37
C LEU A 672 -16.80 -13.56 32.33
N GLY A 673 -16.65 -13.26 33.62
CA GLY A 673 -17.57 -13.66 34.68
C GLY A 673 -18.52 -12.53 35.07
N LEU A 674 -19.66 -12.89 35.64
CA LEU A 674 -20.64 -11.96 36.20
C LEU A 674 -20.46 -11.89 37.71
N VAL A 675 -20.06 -10.73 38.22
CA VAL A 675 -19.91 -10.48 39.66
C VAL A 675 -21.11 -9.71 40.17
N THR A 676 -21.49 -9.97 41.41
CA THR A 676 -22.56 -9.24 42.09
C THR A 676 -22.20 -8.91 43.54
N THR A 677 -22.76 -7.82 44.08
CA THR A 677 -22.71 -7.52 45.51
C THR A 677 -23.69 -8.41 46.28
N ILE A 678 -23.30 -8.80 47.51
CA ILE A 678 -24.16 -9.58 48.44
C ILE A 678 -24.40 -8.85 49.77
N SER A 679 -23.73 -7.73 49.96
CA SER A 679 -23.81 -6.81 51.10
C SER A 679 -23.47 -5.43 50.56
N ASP A 680 -24.15 -4.40 51.06
CA ASP A 680 -23.92 -3.02 50.62
C ASP A 680 -22.81 -2.34 51.44
N ASP A 681 -22.62 -2.73 52.70
CA ASP A 681 -21.58 -2.20 53.59
C ASP A 681 -21.14 -3.20 54.69
N PRO A 682 -19.88 -3.71 54.67
CA PRO A 682 -18.91 -3.54 53.60
C PRO A 682 -19.36 -4.29 52.34
N PRO A 683 -19.03 -3.78 51.14
CA PRO A 683 -19.39 -4.43 49.89
C PRO A 683 -18.63 -5.74 49.75
N MET A 684 -19.37 -6.85 49.77
CA MET A 684 -18.84 -8.19 49.51
C MET A 684 -19.26 -8.65 48.12
N LEU A 685 -18.34 -9.28 47.40
CA LEU A 685 -18.52 -9.67 45.99
C LEU A 685 -18.54 -11.19 45.85
N ASN A 686 -19.52 -11.69 45.10
CA ASN A 686 -19.61 -13.09 44.69
C ASN A 686 -19.83 -13.19 43.18
N TRP A 687 -19.52 -14.35 42.62
CA TRP A 687 -19.77 -14.68 41.22
C TRP A 687 -21.15 -15.28 41.08
N ILE A 688 -21.89 -14.89 40.03
CA ILE A 688 -23.10 -15.58 39.59
C ILE A 688 -22.68 -16.68 38.60
N TYR A 689 -23.18 -17.88 38.81
CA TYR A 689 -22.87 -19.06 37.99
C TYR A 689 -24.08 -19.99 37.93
N ALA A 690 -24.16 -20.81 36.88
CA ALA A 690 -25.16 -21.88 36.80
C ALA A 690 -24.54 -23.19 37.30
N ASP A 691 -25.21 -23.83 38.25
CA ASP A 691 -24.83 -25.15 38.74
C ASP A 691 -24.81 -26.14 37.56
N LYS A 692 -23.78 -26.97 37.48
CA LYS A 692 -23.59 -27.88 36.34
C LYS A 692 -24.55 -29.07 36.38
N ASP A 693 -25.02 -29.43 37.57
CA ASP A 693 -25.83 -30.62 37.82
C ASP A 693 -27.30 -30.22 37.97
N THR A 694 -27.59 -29.13 38.70
CA THR A 694 -28.97 -28.69 38.95
C THR A 694 -29.46 -27.60 37.99
N HIS A 695 -28.57 -26.99 37.22
CA HIS A 695 -28.84 -25.84 36.33
C HIS A 695 -29.37 -24.58 37.03
N GLU A 696 -29.42 -24.57 38.36
CA GLU A 696 -29.81 -23.41 39.17
C GLU A 696 -28.77 -22.29 39.03
N LEU A 697 -29.22 -21.04 38.84
CA LEU A 697 -28.35 -19.91 39.06
C LEU A 697 -28.08 -19.76 40.56
N LYS A 698 -26.81 -19.81 40.91
CA LYS A 698 -26.29 -19.65 42.25
C LYS A 698 -25.30 -18.50 42.29
N TYR A 699 -25.00 -18.05 43.51
CA TYR A 699 -23.95 -17.08 43.74
C TYR A 699 -23.00 -17.56 44.83
N GLY A 700 -21.72 -17.24 44.70
CA GLY A 700 -20.70 -17.73 45.64
C GLY A 700 -19.30 -17.23 45.32
N ASN A 701 -18.36 -17.58 46.18
CA ASN A 701 -16.96 -17.22 45.98
C ASN A 701 -16.34 -18.07 44.85
N ARG A 702 -15.07 -17.80 44.54
CA ARG A 702 -14.37 -18.53 43.46
C ARG A 702 -14.28 -20.03 43.71
N SER A 703 -13.97 -20.46 44.94
CA SER A 703 -13.87 -21.89 45.28
C SER A 703 -15.17 -22.64 45.09
N GLN A 704 -16.31 -21.97 45.29
CA GLN A 704 -17.63 -22.54 45.08
C GLN A 704 -18.00 -22.58 43.60
N SER A 705 -17.70 -21.50 42.85
CA SER A 705 -18.12 -21.36 41.44
C SER A 705 -17.27 -22.13 40.44
N VAL A 706 -15.97 -22.36 40.70
CA VAL A 706 -14.99 -22.86 39.70
C VAL A 706 -15.38 -24.19 39.05
N ALA A 707 -16.08 -25.06 39.77
CA ALA A 707 -16.50 -26.38 39.27
C ALA A 707 -17.75 -26.32 38.37
N HIS A 708 -18.42 -25.17 38.27
CA HIS A 708 -19.71 -24.99 37.60
C HIS A 708 -19.59 -24.13 36.32
N VAL A 709 -20.74 -23.76 35.73
CA VAL A 709 -20.81 -22.95 34.51
C VAL A 709 -20.72 -21.47 34.88
N VAL A 710 -19.52 -20.90 34.72
CA VAL A 710 -19.17 -19.53 35.17
C VAL A 710 -19.04 -18.50 34.06
N GLY A 711 -19.14 -18.90 32.79
CA GLY A 711 -19.00 -17.99 31.65
C GLY A 711 -18.80 -18.71 30.30
N PRO A 712 -18.67 -17.95 29.20
CA PRO A 712 -18.60 -16.49 29.19
C PRO A 712 -19.96 -15.85 29.44
N TRP A 713 -20.00 -14.91 30.39
CA TRP A 713 -21.11 -13.97 30.53
C TRP A 713 -20.89 -12.79 29.60
N ASP A 714 -21.92 -12.36 28.90
CA ASP A 714 -21.88 -11.19 28.02
C ASP A 714 -23.29 -10.61 27.84
N TRP A 715 -23.45 -9.62 26.98
CA TRP A 715 -24.75 -9.08 26.61
C TRP A 715 -25.04 -9.20 25.11
N ALA A 716 -26.31 -9.11 24.75
CA ALA A 716 -26.81 -8.98 23.39
C ALA A 716 -27.72 -7.75 23.25
N ASP A 717 -28.15 -7.46 22.02
CA ASP A 717 -29.09 -6.38 21.69
C ASP A 717 -28.67 -4.99 22.18
N GLU A 718 -27.48 -4.53 21.80
CA GLU A 718 -26.94 -3.22 22.21
C GLU A 718 -26.84 -3.07 23.74
N GLU A 719 -26.24 -4.08 24.38
CA GLU A 719 -25.96 -4.11 25.83
C GLU A 719 -27.20 -4.22 26.75
N LYS A 720 -28.33 -4.70 26.23
CA LYS A 720 -29.60 -4.78 26.97
C LYS A 720 -29.92 -6.14 27.55
N THR A 721 -29.53 -7.25 26.90
CA THR A 721 -29.95 -8.60 27.32
C THR A 721 -28.75 -9.39 27.81
N VAL A 722 -28.75 -9.88 29.05
CA VAL A 722 -27.69 -10.71 29.63
C VAL A 722 -27.70 -12.09 28.97
N THR A 723 -26.50 -12.65 28.74
CA THR A 723 -26.28 -13.97 28.15
C THR A 723 -25.23 -14.74 28.94
N LEU A 724 -25.37 -16.06 28.97
CA LEU A 724 -24.38 -17.01 29.49
C LEU A 724 -24.06 -18.03 28.40
N GLU A 725 -22.77 -18.29 28.15
CA GLU A 725 -22.30 -19.12 27.03
C GLU A 725 -22.89 -18.66 25.67
N GLN A 726 -23.09 -17.34 25.50
CA GLN A 726 -23.74 -16.72 24.33
C GLN A 726 -25.21 -17.12 24.11
N LYS A 727 -25.85 -17.74 25.11
CA LYS A 727 -27.27 -18.13 25.08
C LYS A 727 -28.12 -17.24 25.99
N ARG A 728 -29.40 -17.11 25.64
CA ARG A 728 -30.44 -16.40 26.42
C ARG A 728 -31.37 -17.34 27.18
N GLY A 729 -31.00 -18.62 27.29
CA GLY A 729 -31.85 -19.68 27.84
C GLY A 729 -31.94 -19.59 29.37
N PHE A 730 -32.66 -18.61 29.89
CA PHE A 730 -32.98 -18.53 31.32
C PHE A 730 -34.45 -18.88 31.52
N VAL A 731 -34.72 -19.66 32.55
CA VAL A 731 -36.08 -20.11 32.93
C VAL A 731 -36.29 -19.79 34.40
N ALA A 732 -37.42 -19.21 34.74
CA ALA A 732 -37.84 -19.00 36.12
C ALA A 732 -38.75 -20.15 36.55
N VAL A 733 -38.49 -20.74 37.72
CA VAL A 733 -39.26 -21.88 38.26
C VAL A 733 -39.77 -21.49 39.64
N GLU A 734 -41.05 -21.69 39.91
CA GLU A 734 -41.65 -21.45 41.22
C GLU A 734 -41.25 -22.56 42.20
N GLU A 735 -40.79 -22.16 43.39
CA GLU A 735 -40.41 -23.04 44.49
C GLU A 735 -41.58 -23.21 45.48
N ASP A 736 -41.49 -24.19 46.38
CA ASP A 736 -42.55 -24.52 47.35
C ASP A 736 -42.95 -23.35 48.28
N ASP A 737 -42.08 -22.33 48.43
CA ASP A 737 -42.33 -21.11 49.20
C ASP A 737 -42.99 -19.98 48.36
N GLY A 738 -43.33 -20.25 47.10
CA GLY A 738 -43.89 -19.30 46.13
C GLY A 738 -42.85 -18.31 45.57
N ALA A 739 -41.55 -18.55 45.83
CA ALA A 739 -40.48 -17.74 45.26
C ALA A 739 -40.09 -18.24 43.86
N TRP A 740 -39.71 -17.32 42.97
CA TRP A 740 -39.30 -17.66 41.61
C TRP A 740 -37.79 -17.74 41.53
N ALA A 741 -37.25 -18.95 41.40
CA ALA A 741 -35.81 -19.18 41.26
C ALA A 741 -35.39 -19.19 39.79
N VAL A 742 -34.18 -18.71 39.48
CA VAL A 742 -33.68 -18.64 38.10
C VAL A 742 -32.80 -19.84 37.79
N TYR A 743 -33.02 -20.44 36.63
CA TYR A 743 -32.27 -21.57 36.08
C TYR A 743 -31.71 -21.23 34.70
N PHE A 744 -30.64 -21.92 34.31
CA PHE A 744 -30.03 -21.80 32.98
C PHE A 744 -30.29 -23.06 32.16
N ASP A 745 -31.13 -22.93 31.13
CA ASP A 745 -31.37 -23.98 30.16
C ASP A 745 -30.22 -24.05 29.15
N ARG A 746 -29.27 -24.92 29.45
CA ARG A 746 -28.10 -25.16 28.61
C ARG A 746 -28.42 -26.03 27.39
N SER A 747 -29.36 -26.97 27.53
CA SER A 747 -29.76 -27.97 26.53
C SER A 747 -30.73 -27.41 25.48
N GLY A 748 -31.51 -26.40 25.84
CA GLY A 748 -32.60 -25.87 25.02
C GLY A 748 -33.87 -26.73 25.09
N ASP A 749 -34.05 -27.50 26.16
CA ASP A 749 -35.17 -28.41 26.41
C ASP A 749 -36.14 -27.87 27.48
N GLU A 750 -36.08 -26.57 27.77
CA GLU A 750 -36.90 -25.90 28.80
C GLU A 750 -36.78 -26.54 30.19
N LEU A 751 -35.64 -27.20 30.46
CA LEU A 751 -35.32 -27.91 31.70
C LEU A 751 -36.16 -29.18 31.97
N GLU A 752 -36.90 -29.70 31.00
CA GLU A 752 -37.80 -30.87 31.17
C GLU A 752 -37.06 -32.06 31.84
N GLY A 753 -35.86 -32.39 31.36
CA GLY A 753 -35.07 -33.50 31.91
C GLY A 753 -34.55 -33.25 33.33
N VAL A 754 -34.16 -32.01 33.64
CA VAL A 754 -33.55 -31.65 34.94
C VAL A 754 -34.63 -31.49 36.01
N LEU A 755 -35.74 -30.82 35.69
CA LEU A 755 -36.88 -30.66 36.60
C LEU A 755 -37.54 -32.00 36.91
N GLY A 756 -37.60 -32.92 35.93
CA GLY A 756 -38.12 -34.27 36.17
C GLY A 756 -37.27 -35.09 37.14
N GLN A 757 -35.94 -34.98 37.08
CA GLN A 757 -35.05 -35.62 38.04
C GLN A 757 -35.16 -35.01 39.45
N GLN A 758 -35.50 -33.73 39.53
CA GLN A 758 -35.68 -33.02 40.80
C GLN A 758 -37.10 -33.15 41.37
N GLY A 759 -38.03 -33.80 40.66
CA GLY A 759 -39.44 -33.90 41.06
C GLY A 759 -40.19 -32.58 41.02
N LYS A 760 -39.73 -31.60 40.21
CA LYS A 760 -40.30 -30.25 40.07
C LYS A 760 -41.03 -30.03 38.74
N LEU A 761 -41.35 -31.10 38.02
CA LEU A 761 -42.05 -31.04 36.73
C LEU A 761 -43.46 -30.43 36.86
N ASP A 762 -44.08 -30.58 38.03
CA ASP A 762 -45.42 -30.06 38.31
C ASP A 762 -45.41 -28.59 38.79
N ASN A 763 -44.23 -27.99 38.98
CA ASN A 763 -44.10 -26.59 39.40
C ASN A 763 -44.34 -25.65 38.22
N ALA A 764 -44.86 -24.45 38.49
CA ALA A 764 -44.97 -23.42 37.46
C ALA A 764 -43.58 -22.97 37.01
N PHE A 765 -43.35 -22.88 35.70
CA PHE A 765 -42.11 -22.37 35.13
C PHE A 765 -42.37 -21.55 33.86
N ALA A 766 -41.53 -20.55 33.61
CA ALA A 766 -41.63 -19.73 32.40
C ALA A 766 -40.25 -19.25 31.91
N PRO A 767 -40.01 -19.23 30.59
CA PRO A 767 -38.78 -18.70 30.01
C PRO A 767 -38.71 -17.17 30.19
N VAL A 768 -37.55 -16.67 30.65
CA VAL A 768 -37.33 -15.25 30.95
C VAL A 768 -36.12 -14.69 30.22
N ASN A 769 -36.23 -13.45 29.73
CA ASN A 769 -35.06 -12.70 29.29
C ASN A 769 -34.55 -11.85 30.44
N LEU A 770 -33.27 -11.99 30.78
CA LEU A 770 -32.62 -11.16 31.79
C LEU A 770 -32.11 -9.86 31.13
N LYS A 771 -32.66 -8.72 31.54
CA LYS A 771 -32.32 -7.40 30.99
C LYS A 771 -31.41 -6.62 31.92
N ARG A 772 -30.37 -6.03 31.35
CA ARG A 772 -29.44 -5.12 32.02
C ARG A 772 -30.05 -3.73 32.16
N VAL A 773 -30.10 -3.22 33.40
CA VAL A 773 -30.57 -1.87 33.75
C VAL A 773 -29.46 -1.17 34.52
N LEU A 774 -28.81 -0.17 33.91
CA LEU A 774 -27.68 0.55 34.51
C LEU A 774 -28.08 1.23 35.83
N VAL A 775 -27.18 1.19 36.82
CA VAL A 775 -27.32 1.96 38.06
C VAL A 775 -26.86 3.39 37.75
N GLU A 776 -27.74 4.39 37.93
CA GLU A 776 -27.35 5.79 37.82
C GLU A 776 -26.39 6.15 38.97
N GLU A 777 -25.17 6.58 38.62
CA GLU A 777 -24.26 7.15 39.63
C GLU A 777 -24.80 8.51 40.09
N PRO A 778 -24.78 8.82 41.40
CA PRO A 778 -25.09 10.17 41.85
C PRO A 778 -24.11 11.15 41.20
N ALA A 779 -24.64 12.22 40.61
CA ALA A 779 -23.83 13.27 40.00
C ALA A 779 -22.74 13.72 40.98
N GLN A 780 -21.48 13.67 40.55
CA GLN A 780 -20.38 14.26 41.31
C GLN A 780 -20.74 15.71 41.65
N PRO A 781 -20.54 16.17 42.89
CA PRO A 781 -20.78 17.57 43.23
C PRO A 781 -19.94 18.43 42.28
N GLN A 782 -20.60 19.31 41.51
CA GLN A 782 -19.90 20.35 40.77
C GLN A 782 -18.99 21.07 41.77
N GLU A 783 -17.68 20.97 41.57
CA GLU A 783 -16.73 21.85 42.24
C GLU A 783 -17.21 23.28 42.00
N SER A 784 -17.72 23.92 43.05
CA SER A 784 -18.04 25.32 43.05
C SER A 784 -16.79 26.06 42.59
N SER A 785 -16.85 26.66 41.41
CA SER A 785 -15.84 27.56 40.90
C SER A 785 -15.55 28.62 41.96
N GLY A 786 -14.44 28.47 42.67
CA GLY A 786 -13.91 29.51 43.53
C GLY A 786 -13.60 30.72 42.65
N SER A 787 -14.39 31.78 42.80
CA SER A 787 -14.01 33.08 42.29
C SER A 787 -12.77 33.52 43.08
N ASN A 788 -11.60 33.38 42.45
CA ASN A 788 -10.41 34.10 42.89
C ASN A 788 -10.62 35.58 42.55
N ASN A 789 -11.26 36.29 43.47
CA ASN A 789 -10.94 37.68 43.75
C ASN A 789 -9.49 37.70 44.26
N ASN A 790 -8.56 38.25 43.48
CA ASN A 790 -7.41 38.93 44.03
C ASN A 790 -6.97 40.05 43.09
N THR A 791 -7.37 41.25 43.50
CA THR A 791 -6.70 42.53 43.32
C THR A 791 -5.20 42.44 43.58
N SER A 792 -4.37 42.88 42.63
CA SER A 792 -3.17 43.74 42.77
C SER A 792 -2.50 43.87 41.40
#